data_AF-A0A9E0HD92-F1
#
_entry.id   AF-A0A9E0HD92-F1
#
_cell.length_a   1.000
_cell.length_b   1.000
_cell.length_c   1.000
_cell.angle_alpha   90.00
_cell.angle_beta   90.00
_cell.angle_gamma   90.00
#
_symmetry.space_group_name_H-M   'P 1'
#
loop_
_entity.id
_entity.type
_entity.pdbx_description
1 polymer ?
#
loop_
_entity_poly.entity_id
_entity_poly.type
_entity_poly.pdbx_seq_one_letter_code
_entity_poly.pdbx_strand_id
1 'polypeptide(L)'
;MVRPTDHAIPPDEVAPATAATAAPPLADGAAPAILLPVRLETRWFEVGSPTELELRVRIFPDELHVPADDHDAPTAHERALAIAWWQARDAAPDGDAVAAAWQALVTAARPGRAAWLTRTFAPRATTPPTQPPDFPPLPPASPPAGVRALPDRWHVVGRRAEQTVFTATTAPVRPGLRATPDPADQPSASDRPAVGAQLDWLTAYPDAVAAGMAVSIRVARVDAEALDELIVVGLATTAGAESTALAELLAAHGRAGELALVADDAATNHTAEVRAAAPALAAGTIAAAGSALAELTSALGVPAEATRDAARDDHGRDAVARAMATLIWPTTWGHFLAAMVGAPATAVEAARRLALDHLRPDGRWPILRVRDQPYGVLAATAPSRWPATAPGATLAGLLDELRRRWRPLLAGAPRLDDGGDLDRALVEVLRRGPRSVGWAARPAYGQEPAAVLLADRTGASLATVYQGLDRARARHRTSLDAIAARTPMSGPLPELVFEAAPLRVRVPPVAPPSADRDRPLTDNYLAVLGDPATSAATLRAHAIAGAGPRPLLYLLARHAVLSAWAAGADRILKTRGQATVGSLWDRVASAGLDGARGDDLDGLRAAARTLAGRPVGELERLLAGYLDAASHRLDAWVAALATERLADQRSARPRAAWLGGWAWLDRPRPGRSARPSADGYVHAPSLAQARSAAVLRAAFDAHQHDRIGPSLALDLTAERVHAARALLDDLRAGRSLARSLGLWIEAWLTDHGQGGQIGPLRLAVAEASPGVDARALPLDGVRAFRRWNRPAPLDDVDPRLVAALRDRLDAVADLLLADGVHHAVHGDGVRAGLALDALERGDGPIPEPQLDRAVVDGPHRRWRVVLALAAGPSWPGTASCARAIAAPRLDAWAASVLGAPTARTFRFTAGDGPPRELTLADLGLCALDVALTVAAAGLDGLAALAAARLGVNAAPVAAVATEDGDLLALLAAAVGAVIRAARPLAAGDLGATSTAAPPPPATGALLAALADDDPVRAAALVGLPPLAHDPDALAGAVAARRALAATAPWTAAMGAEAAPPARAAAHQTTAVADAPPLITWLADLARVRPHLDPVELLALLAPHAVASQRRRTDDGVALVVVGTGTLDDELVVLDDWTEIAPAPTATTGVALPFDAPRAQPPQTILLAVAPPERSWTVELLAATIAETVEVARLRAVEPARFHDQVLPAIYLPDDPAETVAAVDLRAVAVQLPEVAP
;
A
#
# COMPACT_ATOMS: atom_id res chain seq x y z
N MET A 1 -11.52 4.30 -29.12
CA MET A 1 -12.21 5.07 -28.06
C MET A 1 -13.63 4.57 -27.93
N VAL A 2 -13.85 3.60 -27.05
CA VAL A 2 -15.19 3.10 -26.68
C VAL A 2 -15.42 3.57 -25.25
N ARG A 3 -16.50 4.34 -25.03
CA ARG A 3 -16.87 4.86 -23.70
C ARG A 3 -17.17 3.71 -22.75
N PRO A 4 -16.73 3.75 -21.48
CA PRO A 4 -17.25 2.84 -20.47
C PRO A 4 -18.72 3.17 -20.22
N THR A 5 -19.57 2.15 -20.27
CA THR A 5 -21.00 2.25 -20.00
C THR A 5 -21.24 2.52 -18.52
N ASP A 6 -21.87 3.67 -18.23
CA ASP A 6 -22.48 3.98 -16.94
C ASP A 6 -23.55 2.94 -16.60
N HIS A 7 -23.28 2.09 -15.61
CA HIS A 7 -24.34 1.44 -14.84
C HIS A 7 -24.75 2.38 -13.71
N ALA A 8 -25.63 3.33 -14.05
CA ALA A 8 -26.40 4.08 -13.08
C ALA A 8 -27.30 3.09 -12.30
N ILE A 9 -27.01 2.95 -11.01
CA ILE A 9 -27.94 2.33 -10.05
C ILE A 9 -29.19 3.22 -9.99
N PRO A 10 -30.41 2.67 -10.08
CA PRO A 10 -31.64 3.47 -10.09
C PRO A 10 -31.76 4.34 -8.81
N PRO A 11 -32.39 5.53 -8.88
CA PRO A 11 -32.32 6.54 -7.82
C PRO A 11 -33.23 6.28 -6.61
N ASP A 12 -34.00 5.19 -6.60
CA ASP A 12 -35.09 5.00 -5.64
C ASP A 12 -34.80 3.85 -4.67
N GLU A 13 -34.08 4.17 -3.58
CA GLU A 13 -34.30 3.66 -2.22
C GLU A 13 -33.26 4.31 -1.27
N VAL A 14 -33.30 5.64 -1.14
CA VAL A 14 -32.56 6.36 -0.09
C VAL A 14 -33.59 6.98 0.84
N ALA A 15 -33.72 6.39 2.03
CA ALA A 15 -34.59 6.92 3.07
C ALA A 15 -34.10 8.33 3.48
N PRO A 16 -34.98 9.35 3.50
CA PRO A 16 -34.62 10.69 3.94
C PRO A 16 -34.34 10.69 5.46
N ALA A 17 -33.42 11.55 5.88
CA ALA A 17 -33.08 11.78 7.28
C ALA A 17 -34.33 12.25 8.06
N THR A 18 -34.97 11.34 8.78
CA THR A 18 -36.06 11.64 9.69
C THR A 18 -35.53 12.26 10.97
N ALA A 19 -36.15 13.37 11.40
CA ALA A 19 -35.94 14.00 12.68
C ALA A 19 -36.04 12.98 13.84
N ALA A 20 -35.16 13.16 14.83
CA ALA A 20 -34.93 12.26 15.96
C ALA A 20 -36.22 11.90 16.73
N THR A 21 -36.82 10.77 16.35
CA THR A 21 -37.68 9.98 17.22
C THR A 21 -36.73 9.01 17.94
N ALA A 22 -36.82 8.88 19.27
CA ALA A 22 -35.91 8.03 20.04
C ALA A 22 -35.85 6.62 19.42
N ALA A 23 -34.71 6.26 18.85
CA ALA A 23 -34.53 4.97 18.21
C ALA A 23 -34.78 3.86 19.25
N PRO A 24 -35.43 2.76 18.87
CA PRO A 24 -35.62 1.63 19.78
C PRO A 24 -34.26 1.12 20.28
N PRO A 25 -34.19 0.58 21.52
CA PRO A 25 -32.96 0.01 22.03
C PRO A 25 -32.49 -1.14 21.15
N LEU A 26 -31.18 -1.19 20.87
CA LEU A 26 -30.53 -2.29 20.17
C LEU A 26 -30.51 -3.55 21.03
N ALA A 27 -30.21 -3.39 22.34
CA ALA A 27 -29.97 -4.49 23.24
C ALA A 27 -30.13 -4.09 24.72
N ASP A 28 -30.31 -5.08 25.61
CA ASP A 28 -30.34 -4.88 27.07
C ASP A 28 -28.96 -4.45 27.59
N GLY A 29 -28.88 -3.35 28.34
CA GLY A 29 -27.65 -2.85 28.95
C GLY A 29 -27.31 -3.47 30.31
N ALA A 30 -28.07 -4.44 30.80
CA ALA A 30 -27.65 -5.28 31.92
C ALA A 30 -26.48 -6.22 31.58
N ALA A 31 -26.22 -6.45 30.29
CA ALA A 31 -25.03 -7.17 29.80
C ALA A 31 -24.06 -6.20 29.08
N PRO A 32 -22.74 -6.39 29.24
CA PRO A 32 -21.75 -5.61 28.50
C PRO A 32 -21.76 -5.95 27.01
N ALA A 33 -21.24 -5.06 26.18
CA ALA A 33 -20.99 -5.30 24.76
C ALA A 33 -19.48 -5.45 24.50
N ILE A 34 -19.08 -6.54 23.86
CA ILE A 34 -17.71 -6.83 23.45
C ILE A 34 -17.59 -6.41 21.99
N LEU A 35 -16.93 -5.28 21.77
CA LEU A 35 -16.74 -4.71 20.44
C LEU A 35 -15.34 -5.09 19.94
N LEU A 36 -15.30 -5.90 18.90
CA LEU A 36 -14.08 -6.31 18.22
C LEU A 36 -13.67 -5.23 17.19
N PRO A 37 -12.38 -4.92 17.05
CA PRO A 37 -11.93 -3.90 16.11
C PRO A 37 -12.15 -4.35 14.66
N VAL A 38 -12.51 -3.41 13.79
CA VAL A 38 -12.55 -3.60 12.32
C VAL A 38 -11.77 -2.51 11.61
N ARG A 39 -11.31 -2.78 10.40
CA ARG A 39 -10.62 -1.79 9.56
C ARG A 39 -11.63 -1.02 8.71
N LEU A 40 -11.41 0.29 8.59
CA LEU A 40 -12.20 1.15 7.72
C LEU A 40 -11.41 1.61 6.50
N GLU A 41 -12.08 1.67 5.36
CA GLU A 41 -11.62 2.39 4.19
C GLU A 41 -12.70 3.41 3.80
N THR A 42 -12.31 4.67 3.67
CA THR A 42 -13.25 5.75 3.39
C THR A 42 -12.78 6.58 2.22
N ARG A 43 -13.71 6.97 1.35
CA ARG A 43 -13.41 7.88 0.24
C ARG A 43 -14.57 8.82 -0.05
N TRP A 44 -14.24 10.08 -0.31
CA TRP A 44 -15.18 11.11 -0.71
C TRP A 44 -15.31 11.14 -2.24
N PHE A 45 -16.54 11.29 -2.73
CA PHE A 45 -16.91 11.41 -4.14
C PHE A 45 -17.76 12.66 -4.34
N GLU A 46 -17.56 13.36 -5.46
CA GLU A 46 -18.44 14.46 -5.86
C GLU A 46 -19.68 13.88 -6.56
N VAL A 47 -20.88 14.26 -6.11
CA VAL A 47 -22.14 13.71 -6.64
C VAL A 47 -23.12 14.83 -6.94
N GLY A 48 -23.45 15.02 -8.22
CA GLY A 48 -24.55 15.85 -8.71
C GLY A 48 -24.41 17.37 -8.57
N SER A 49 -23.88 17.89 -7.46
CA SER A 49 -23.74 19.31 -7.14
C SER A 49 -22.42 19.60 -6.40
N PRO A 50 -21.78 20.77 -6.61
CA PRO A 50 -20.59 21.17 -5.85
C PRO A 50 -20.84 21.32 -4.34
N THR A 51 -22.10 21.39 -3.88
CA THR A 51 -22.45 21.56 -2.46
C THR A 51 -22.63 20.25 -1.69
N GLU A 52 -22.60 19.10 -2.37
CA GLU A 52 -22.88 17.80 -1.77
C GLU A 52 -21.77 16.81 -2.12
N LEU A 53 -21.38 15.99 -1.13
CA LEU A 53 -20.38 14.94 -1.29
C LEU A 53 -20.98 13.61 -0.86
N GLU A 54 -20.56 12.54 -1.51
CA GLU A 54 -20.85 11.17 -1.08
C GLU A 54 -19.63 10.62 -0.35
N LEU A 55 -19.78 10.31 0.93
CA LEU A 55 -18.83 9.51 1.70
C LEU A 55 -19.14 8.04 1.48
N ARG A 56 -18.21 7.30 0.88
CA ARG A 56 -18.26 5.85 0.81
C ARG A 56 -17.42 5.27 1.93
N VAL A 57 -18.04 4.43 2.76
CA VAL A 57 -17.40 3.76 3.89
C VAL A 57 -17.44 2.26 3.66
N ARG A 58 -16.28 1.62 3.72
CA ARG A 58 -16.12 0.18 3.61
C ARG A 58 -15.50 -0.37 4.89
N ILE A 59 -16.00 -1.51 5.32
CA ILE A 59 -15.68 -2.14 6.61
C ILE A 59 -15.05 -3.50 6.31
N PHE A 60 -13.86 -3.74 6.86
CA PHE A 60 -13.15 -5.00 6.70
C PHE A 60 -12.97 -5.70 8.05
N PRO A 61 -13.18 -7.02 8.12
CA PRO A 61 -12.86 -7.80 9.30
C PRO A 61 -11.36 -7.74 9.57
N ASP A 62 -11.02 -7.64 10.85
CA ASP A 62 -9.65 -7.74 11.35
C ASP A 62 -9.20 -9.22 11.51
N GLU A 63 -7.91 -9.48 11.76
CA GLU A 63 -7.37 -10.84 11.87
C GLU A 63 -8.10 -11.69 12.92
N LEU A 64 -8.54 -11.07 14.02
CA LEU A 64 -9.31 -11.72 15.08
C LEU A 64 -10.60 -12.36 14.55
N HIS A 65 -11.28 -11.74 13.58
CA HIS A 65 -12.56 -12.20 13.05
C HIS A 65 -12.44 -13.39 12.10
N VAL A 66 -11.24 -13.68 11.60
CA VAL A 66 -10.96 -14.76 10.65
C VAL A 66 -10.43 -15.95 11.45
N PRO A 67 -11.24 -16.98 11.72
CA PRO A 67 -10.78 -18.13 12.50
C PRO A 67 -9.55 -18.79 11.88
N ALA A 68 -8.68 -19.33 12.71
CA ALA A 68 -7.44 -19.97 12.27
C ALA A 68 -7.56 -21.48 12.07
N ASP A 69 -8.78 -22.04 12.01
CA ASP A 69 -9.00 -23.47 11.81
C ASP A 69 -8.83 -23.92 10.34
N ASP A 70 -8.67 -22.98 9.41
CA ASP A 70 -8.29 -23.23 8.02
C ASP A 70 -6.80 -23.59 7.91
N HIS A 71 -6.51 -24.82 7.51
CA HIS A 71 -5.16 -25.34 7.41
C HIS A 71 -5.01 -26.28 6.20
N ASP A 72 -3.95 -26.04 5.44
CA ASP A 72 -3.46 -26.99 4.43
C ASP A 72 -3.08 -28.32 5.07
N ALA A 73 -3.33 -29.40 4.33
CA ALA A 73 -2.95 -30.75 4.72
C ALA A 73 -1.46 -30.81 5.09
N PRO A 74 -1.09 -31.37 6.26
CA PRO A 74 0.31 -31.44 6.68
C PRO A 74 1.14 -32.28 5.73
N THR A 75 2.38 -31.88 5.52
CA THR A 75 3.32 -32.69 4.73
C THR A 75 3.89 -33.84 5.56
N ALA A 76 4.39 -34.88 4.89
CA ALA A 76 5.10 -35.98 5.56
C ALA A 76 6.35 -35.49 6.33
N HIS A 77 7.01 -34.43 5.83
CA HIS A 77 8.16 -33.82 6.50
C HIS A 77 7.77 -33.12 7.80
N GLU A 78 6.69 -32.32 7.77
CA GLU A 78 6.15 -31.66 8.97
C GLU A 78 5.75 -32.68 10.06
N ARG A 79 5.10 -33.78 9.66
CA ARG A 79 4.76 -34.88 10.59
C ARG A 79 6.01 -35.50 11.23
N ALA A 80 7.06 -35.75 10.45
CA ALA A 80 8.29 -36.33 10.96
C ALA A 80 8.97 -35.43 12.00
N LEU A 81 9.03 -34.12 11.75
CA LEU A 81 9.59 -33.14 12.68
C LEU A 81 8.77 -33.02 13.98
N ALA A 82 7.44 -33.05 13.89
CA ALA A 82 6.57 -33.02 15.06
C ALA A 82 6.75 -34.28 15.93
N ILE A 83 6.87 -35.47 15.32
CA ILE A 83 7.14 -36.73 16.04
C ILE A 83 8.52 -36.69 16.70
N ALA A 84 9.55 -36.18 16.01
CA ALA A 84 10.90 -36.06 16.56
C ALA A 84 10.92 -35.14 17.81
N TRP A 85 10.13 -34.07 17.81
CA TRP A 85 9.97 -33.22 18.98
C TRP A 85 9.35 -33.96 20.18
N TRP A 86 8.27 -34.72 19.97
CA TRP A 86 7.66 -35.54 21.03
C TRP A 86 8.63 -36.60 21.58
N GLN A 87 9.37 -37.28 20.71
CA GLN A 87 10.38 -38.26 21.11
C GLN A 87 11.51 -37.62 21.93
N ALA A 88 11.98 -36.43 21.56
CA ALA A 88 12.99 -35.69 22.32
C ALA A 88 12.46 -35.29 23.70
N ARG A 89 11.20 -34.82 23.77
CA ARG A 89 10.55 -34.39 25.01
C ARG A 89 10.30 -35.55 25.98
N ASP A 90 9.85 -36.70 25.47
CA ASP A 90 9.59 -37.88 26.29
C ASP A 90 10.90 -38.54 26.78
N ALA A 91 11.99 -38.40 26.02
CA ALA A 91 13.32 -38.85 26.44
C ALA A 91 13.93 -37.96 27.55
N ALA A 92 13.84 -36.63 27.41
CA ALA A 92 14.37 -35.68 28.39
C ALA A 92 13.62 -34.32 28.29
N PRO A 93 12.63 -34.04 29.16
CA PRO A 93 11.78 -32.84 29.07
C PRO A 93 12.55 -31.51 29.10
N ASP A 94 13.67 -31.47 29.84
CA ASP A 94 14.51 -30.29 30.03
C ASP A 94 15.85 -30.36 29.26
N GLY A 95 15.96 -31.27 28.27
CA GLY A 95 17.18 -31.45 27.49
C GLY A 95 17.31 -30.48 26.31
N ASP A 96 18.54 -30.08 25.96
CA ASP A 96 18.86 -29.23 24.80
C ASP A 96 18.29 -29.79 23.47
N ALA A 97 18.11 -31.11 23.39
CA ALA A 97 17.49 -31.79 22.26
C ALA A 97 16.05 -31.35 21.99
N VAL A 98 15.27 -30.99 23.02
CA VAL A 98 13.90 -30.49 22.88
C VAL A 98 13.89 -29.11 22.24
N ALA A 99 14.79 -28.23 22.68
CA ALA A 99 14.95 -26.89 22.11
C ALA A 99 15.41 -26.96 20.63
N ALA A 100 16.36 -27.84 20.32
CA ALA A 100 16.82 -28.06 18.95
C ALA A 100 15.71 -28.62 18.04
N ALA A 101 14.96 -29.62 18.51
CA ALA A 101 13.83 -30.18 17.76
C ALA A 101 12.71 -29.16 17.54
N TRP A 102 12.42 -28.32 18.55
CA TRP A 102 11.47 -27.22 18.42
C TRP A 102 11.93 -26.21 17.37
N GLN A 103 13.21 -25.83 17.40
CA GLN A 103 13.76 -24.88 16.44
C GLN A 103 13.74 -25.41 15.01
N ALA A 104 14.02 -26.70 14.81
CA ALA A 104 13.91 -27.35 13.50
C ALA A 104 12.47 -27.32 12.99
N LEU A 105 11.50 -27.62 13.85
CA LEU A 105 10.08 -27.57 13.51
C LEU A 105 9.62 -26.14 13.18
N VAL A 106 10.02 -25.13 13.97
CA VAL A 106 9.69 -23.71 13.72
C VAL A 106 10.32 -23.17 12.43
N THR A 107 11.49 -23.69 12.07
CA THR A 107 12.19 -23.33 10.82
C THR A 107 11.46 -23.92 9.60
N ALA A 108 10.95 -25.14 9.71
CA ALA A 108 10.19 -25.80 8.65
C ALA A 108 8.73 -25.33 8.55
N ALA A 109 8.09 -25.06 9.69
CA ALA A 109 6.71 -24.61 9.81
C ALA A 109 6.66 -23.40 10.75
N ARG A 110 6.04 -22.28 10.31
CA ARG A 110 5.93 -21.04 11.12
C ARG A 110 5.48 -21.34 12.56
N PRO A 111 5.82 -20.51 13.57
CA PRO A 111 5.60 -20.83 14.99
C PRO A 111 4.19 -21.32 15.35
N GLY A 112 3.13 -20.68 14.83
CA GLY A 112 1.74 -21.12 15.04
C GLY A 112 1.47 -22.51 14.47
N ARG A 113 1.86 -22.75 13.21
CA ARG A 113 1.76 -24.05 12.55
C ARG A 113 2.57 -25.14 13.27
N ALA A 114 3.77 -24.84 13.75
CA ALA A 114 4.56 -25.76 14.57
C ALA A 114 3.83 -26.17 15.87
N ALA A 115 3.19 -25.21 16.56
CA ALA A 115 2.39 -25.48 17.74
C ALA A 115 1.13 -26.31 17.43
N TRP A 116 0.46 -26.05 16.30
CA TRP A 116 -0.66 -26.87 15.84
C TRP A 116 -0.23 -28.29 15.46
N LEU A 117 0.91 -28.46 14.76
CA LEU A 117 1.46 -29.76 14.38
C LEU A 117 1.79 -30.62 15.60
N THR A 118 2.43 -30.04 16.62
CA THR A 118 2.74 -30.78 17.87
C THR A 118 1.48 -31.24 18.61
N ARG A 119 0.41 -30.43 18.64
CA ARG A 119 -0.89 -30.88 19.21
C ARG A 119 -1.57 -31.95 18.35
N THR A 120 -1.56 -31.78 17.03
CA THR A 120 -2.21 -32.68 16.07
C THR A 120 -1.57 -34.06 16.06
N PHE A 121 -0.23 -34.12 16.20
CA PHE A 121 0.54 -35.35 16.28
C PHE A 121 0.96 -35.70 17.71
N ALA A 122 0.14 -35.37 18.72
CA ALA A 122 0.36 -35.83 20.08
C ALA A 122 0.19 -37.37 20.18
N PRO A 123 1.06 -38.07 20.93
CA PRO A 123 0.96 -39.52 21.10
C PRO A 123 -0.31 -39.89 21.86
N ARG A 124 -0.96 -40.99 21.46
CA ARG A 124 -2.19 -41.45 22.12
C ARG A 124 -1.90 -42.00 23.52
N ALA A 125 -2.62 -41.49 24.52
CA ALA A 125 -2.42 -41.75 25.95
C ALA A 125 -2.60 -43.22 26.40
N THR A 126 -3.07 -44.11 25.53
CA THR A 126 -3.36 -45.52 25.85
C THR A 126 -2.23 -46.49 25.48
N THR A 127 -1.07 -46.00 25.05
CA THR A 127 0.04 -46.88 24.65
C THR A 127 0.82 -47.34 25.91
N PRO A 128 0.87 -48.65 26.23
CA PRO A 128 1.67 -49.15 27.36
C PRO A 128 3.17 -48.86 27.13
N PRO A 129 3.98 -48.68 28.19
CA PRO A 129 5.38 -48.27 28.09
C PRO A 129 6.30 -49.26 27.36
N THR A 130 5.78 -50.44 27.00
CA THR A 130 6.48 -51.49 26.25
C THR A 130 6.26 -51.42 24.73
N GLN A 131 5.41 -50.52 24.23
CA GLN A 131 5.19 -50.29 22.80
C GLN A 131 5.65 -48.89 22.37
N PRO A 132 6.18 -48.73 21.15
CA PRO A 132 6.49 -47.41 20.61
C PRO A 132 5.20 -46.55 20.55
N PRO A 133 5.27 -45.25 20.88
CA PRO A 133 4.11 -44.38 20.92
C PRO A 133 3.37 -44.34 19.58
N ASP A 134 2.06 -44.57 19.62
CA ASP A 134 1.19 -44.47 18.44
C ASP A 134 0.87 -43.00 18.13
N PHE A 135 1.22 -42.56 16.92
CA PHE A 135 1.04 -41.19 16.46
C PHE A 135 -0.05 -41.11 15.39
N PRO A 136 -0.93 -40.09 15.44
CA PRO A 136 -1.99 -39.90 14.45
C PRO A 136 -1.50 -39.90 12.98
N PRO A 137 -2.33 -40.37 12.03
CA PRO A 137 -2.07 -40.24 10.60
C PRO A 137 -2.23 -38.78 10.13
N LEU A 138 -1.81 -38.49 8.89
CA LEU A 138 -1.97 -37.15 8.29
C LEU A 138 -3.47 -36.80 8.17
N PRO A 139 -3.94 -35.70 8.77
CA PRO A 139 -5.32 -35.24 8.61
C PRO A 139 -5.54 -34.62 7.22
N PRO A 140 -6.78 -34.63 6.70
CA PRO A 140 -7.12 -33.91 5.48
C PRO A 140 -7.02 -32.39 5.67
N ALA A 141 -7.00 -31.64 4.56
CA ALA A 141 -7.11 -30.17 4.61
C ALA A 141 -8.46 -29.75 5.21
N SER A 142 -8.47 -28.65 5.95
CA SER A 142 -9.69 -28.08 6.52
C SER A 142 -10.37 -27.17 5.49
N PRO A 143 -11.70 -27.06 5.48
CA PRO A 143 -12.40 -26.11 4.62
C PRO A 143 -12.07 -24.67 5.04
N PRO A 144 -12.12 -23.70 4.10
CA PRO A 144 -11.78 -22.32 4.41
C PRO A 144 -12.74 -21.70 5.42
N ALA A 145 -12.15 -21.00 6.39
CA ALA A 145 -12.89 -20.44 7.52
C ALA A 145 -13.66 -19.19 7.10
N GLY A 146 -14.97 -19.18 7.37
CA GLY A 146 -15.79 -17.97 7.27
C GLY A 146 -15.46 -16.96 8.37
N VAL A 147 -15.61 -15.68 8.07
CA VAL A 147 -15.54 -14.56 9.01
C VAL A 147 -16.63 -14.73 10.07
N ARG A 148 -16.27 -14.58 11.35
CA ARG A 148 -17.18 -14.73 12.50
C ARG A 148 -17.21 -13.46 13.35
N ALA A 149 -18.13 -13.43 14.31
CA ALA A 149 -18.28 -12.34 15.28
C ALA A 149 -18.57 -10.96 14.65
N LEU A 150 -19.33 -10.93 13.55
CA LEU A 150 -19.80 -9.69 12.93
C LEU A 150 -21.17 -9.32 13.52
N PRO A 151 -21.50 -8.01 13.59
CA PRO A 151 -22.82 -7.56 14.03
C PRO A 151 -23.91 -7.83 12.99
N ASP A 152 -25.18 -7.72 13.38
CA ASP A 152 -26.31 -7.88 12.44
C ASP A 152 -26.31 -6.77 11.37
N ARG A 153 -25.92 -5.56 11.77
CA ARG A 153 -25.82 -4.34 10.95
C ARG A 153 -24.74 -3.43 11.50
N TRP A 154 -24.19 -2.59 10.63
CA TRP A 154 -23.29 -1.51 11.03
C TRP A 154 -24.01 -0.18 11.02
N HIS A 155 -23.70 0.64 12.02
CA HIS A 155 -24.14 2.03 12.14
C HIS A 155 -22.93 2.95 12.02
N VAL A 156 -22.97 3.85 11.05
CA VAL A 156 -21.93 4.83 10.76
C VAL A 156 -22.41 6.20 11.24
N VAL A 157 -21.73 6.74 12.25
CA VAL A 157 -22.09 7.98 12.93
C VAL A 157 -21.02 9.03 12.66
N GLY A 158 -21.38 10.08 11.92
CA GLY A 158 -20.52 11.25 11.70
C GLY A 158 -20.77 12.30 12.77
N ARG A 159 -19.71 12.82 13.41
CA ARG A 159 -19.83 13.78 14.52
C ARG A 159 -19.01 15.05 14.30
N ARG A 160 -19.57 16.16 14.80
CA ARG A 160 -18.97 17.49 14.83
C ARG A 160 -19.29 18.14 16.17
N ALA A 161 -18.28 18.62 16.89
CA ALA A 161 -18.43 19.29 18.18
C ALA A 161 -19.35 18.55 19.18
N GLU A 162 -19.15 17.24 19.35
CA GLU A 162 -20.00 16.31 20.14
C GLU A 162 -21.42 16.04 19.61
N GLN A 163 -21.85 16.74 18.56
CA GLN A 163 -23.15 16.54 17.93
C GLN A 163 -23.06 15.54 16.79
N THR A 164 -24.07 14.68 16.68
CA THR A 164 -24.21 13.77 15.53
C THR A 164 -24.73 14.56 14.35
N VAL A 165 -23.97 14.57 13.25
CA VAL A 165 -24.33 15.21 11.99
C VAL A 165 -25.22 14.27 11.18
N PHE A 166 -24.84 12.99 11.10
CA PHE A 166 -25.60 11.95 10.43
C PHE A 166 -25.43 10.61 11.12
N THR A 167 -26.39 9.71 10.91
CA THR A 167 -26.29 8.29 11.23
C THR A 167 -26.80 7.50 10.03
N ALA A 168 -25.94 6.66 9.46
CA ALA A 168 -26.28 5.76 8.37
C ALA A 168 -26.22 4.32 8.86
N THR A 169 -27.06 3.45 8.30
CA THR A 169 -27.09 2.03 8.66
C THR A 169 -26.90 1.17 7.41
N THR A 170 -26.08 0.13 7.49
CA THR A 170 -25.88 -0.81 6.37
C THR A 170 -27.10 -1.72 6.14
N ALA A 171 -27.11 -2.41 5.01
CA ALA A 171 -27.89 -3.63 4.85
C ALA A 171 -27.50 -4.68 5.92
N PRO A 172 -28.35 -5.69 6.22
CA PRO A 172 -27.98 -6.79 7.09
C PRO A 172 -26.65 -7.42 6.65
N VAL A 173 -25.77 -7.69 7.60
CA VAL A 173 -24.53 -8.40 7.31
C VAL A 173 -24.88 -9.81 6.87
N ARG A 174 -24.41 -10.19 5.68
CA ARG A 174 -24.64 -11.53 5.14
C ARG A 174 -23.88 -12.56 6.00
N PRO A 175 -24.50 -13.64 6.49
CA PRO A 175 -23.79 -14.67 7.25
C PRO A 175 -22.84 -15.46 6.34
N GLY A 176 -21.74 -15.98 6.91
CA GLY A 176 -20.83 -16.88 6.21
C GLY A 176 -19.92 -16.22 5.17
N LEU A 177 -19.66 -14.91 5.28
CA LEU A 177 -18.65 -14.24 4.44
C LEU A 177 -17.30 -14.92 4.57
N ARG A 178 -16.57 -15.09 3.46
CA ARG A 178 -15.19 -15.57 3.47
C ARG A 178 -14.22 -14.40 3.34
N ALA A 179 -13.05 -14.55 3.96
CA ALA A 179 -11.93 -13.61 3.83
C ALA A 179 -10.66 -14.29 3.26
N THR A 180 -10.68 -15.62 3.11
CA THR A 180 -9.60 -16.40 2.50
C THR A 180 -10.11 -17.09 1.22
N PRO A 181 -9.26 -17.19 0.17
CA PRO A 181 -9.63 -17.87 -1.06
C PRO A 181 -9.72 -19.39 -0.84
N ASP A 182 -10.72 -20.01 -1.47
CA ASP A 182 -10.83 -21.47 -1.52
C ASP A 182 -10.07 -21.98 -2.76
N PRO A 183 -9.08 -22.87 -2.62
CA PRO A 183 -8.42 -23.46 -3.78
C PRO A 183 -9.38 -24.26 -4.68
N ALA A 184 -10.57 -24.62 -4.21
CA ALA A 184 -11.62 -25.27 -4.99
C ALA A 184 -12.53 -24.28 -5.75
N ASP A 185 -12.45 -22.97 -5.49
CA ASP A 185 -13.32 -21.99 -6.15
C ASP A 185 -12.93 -21.83 -7.64
N GLN A 186 -13.94 -21.85 -8.51
CA GLN A 186 -13.74 -21.59 -9.93
C GLN A 186 -13.65 -20.08 -10.18
N PRO A 187 -12.76 -19.64 -11.10
CA PRO A 187 -12.63 -18.24 -11.43
C PRO A 187 -13.92 -17.68 -12.03
N SER A 188 -14.40 -16.52 -11.54
CA SER A 188 -15.56 -15.83 -12.12
C SER A 188 -15.23 -15.30 -13.52
N ALA A 189 -16.20 -15.32 -14.43
CA ALA A 189 -16.06 -14.92 -15.83
C ALA A 189 -15.99 -13.38 -16.06
N SER A 190 -15.34 -12.65 -15.14
CA SER A 190 -15.18 -11.19 -15.24
C SER A 190 -13.75 -10.80 -15.63
N ASP A 191 -13.55 -9.60 -16.17
CA ASP A 191 -12.23 -9.00 -16.50
C ASP A 191 -11.35 -8.72 -15.25
N ARG A 192 -11.70 -9.25 -14.08
CA ARG A 192 -11.00 -9.05 -12.80
C ARG A 192 -10.30 -10.33 -12.37
N PRO A 193 -9.19 -10.22 -11.59
CA PRO A 193 -8.54 -11.39 -11.02
C PRO A 193 -9.56 -12.21 -10.24
N ALA A 194 -9.74 -13.45 -10.65
CA ALA A 194 -10.88 -14.25 -10.26
C ALA A 194 -10.63 -14.89 -8.89
N VAL A 195 -11.03 -14.18 -7.83
CA VAL A 195 -10.85 -14.60 -6.43
C VAL A 195 -12.02 -15.46 -5.91
N GLY A 196 -12.97 -15.84 -6.79
CA GLY A 196 -14.18 -16.59 -6.44
C GLY A 196 -15.33 -15.69 -5.95
N ALA A 197 -16.58 -16.07 -6.28
CA ALA A 197 -17.76 -15.23 -6.04
C ALA A 197 -18.02 -14.87 -4.55
N GLN A 198 -17.49 -15.67 -3.62
CA GLN A 198 -17.60 -15.39 -2.19
C GLN A 198 -16.63 -14.31 -1.69
N LEU A 199 -15.64 -13.92 -2.50
CA LEU A 199 -14.65 -12.88 -2.18
C LEU A 199 -14.88 -11.57 -2.97
N ASP A 200 -15.86 -11.52 -3.88
CA ASP A 200 -16.16 -10.31 -4.67
C ASP A 200 -16.45 -9.09 -3.79
N TRP A 201 -17.04 -9.30 -2.60
CA TRP A 201 -17.29 -8.23 -1.63
C TRP A 201 -16.00 -7.60 -1.06
N LEU A 202 -14.81 -8.21 -1.21
CA LEU A 202 -13.51 -7.65 -0.82
C LEU A 202 -12.91 -6.75 -1.90
N THR A 203 -13.29 -6.92 -3.16
CA THR A 203 -12.71 -6.15 -4.29
C THR A 203 -13.72 -5.16 -4.88
N ALA A 204 -15.01 -5.50 -4.93
CA ALA A 204 -16.07 -4.70 -5.51
C ALA A 204 -16.92 -4.00 -4.45
N TYR A 205 -17.01 -2.66 -4.55
CA TYR A 205 -17.79 -1.85 -3.62
C TYR A 205 -19.29 -2.17 -3.61
N PRO A 206 -19.98 -2.35 -4.76
CA PRO A 206 -21.41 -2.71 -4.76
C PRO A 206 -21.70 -4.03 -4.05
N ASP A 207 -20.83 -5.04 -4.24
CA ASP A 207 -20.95 -6.34 -3.56
C ASP A 207 -20.69 -6.22 -2.05
N ALA A 208 -19.81 -5.31 -1.63
CA ALA A 208 -19.63 -4.97 -0.22
C ALA A 208 -20.89 -4.33 0.38
N VAL A 209 -21.58 -3.43 -0.36
CA VAL A 209 -22.85 -2.84 0.08
C VAL A 209 -23.93 -3.91 0.22
N ALA A 210 -24.05 -4.81 -0.78
CA ALA A 210 -25.00 -5.92 -0.75
C ALA A 210 -24.70 -6.93 0.38
N ALA A 211 -23.42 -7.13 0.71
CA ALA A 211 -23.00 -7.97 1.83
C ALA A 211 -23.23 -7.32 3.22
N GLY A 212 -23.65 -6.05 3.27
CA GLY A 212 -23.80 -5.28 4.50
C GLY A 212 -22.47 -4.76 5.07
N MET A 213 -21.36 -4.82 4.31
CA MET A 213 -20.00 -4.44 4.74
C MET A 213 -19.56 -3.08 4.17
N ALA A 214 -20.44 -2.34 3.50
CA ALA A 214 -20.19 -0.98 3.05
C ALA A 214 -21.48 -0.14 3.03
N VAL A 215 -21.33 1.19 3.09
CA VAL A 215 -22.43 2.15 2.97
C VAL A 215 -21.99 3.44 2.31
N SER A 216 -22.86 3.97 1.44
CA SER A 216 -22.73 5.29 0.83
C SER A 216 -23.59 6.30 1.57
N ILE A 217 -23.02 7.45 1.93
CA ILE A 217 -23.66 8.48 2.75
C ILE A 217 -23.54 9.82 2.04
N ARG A 218 -24.66 10.47 1.74
CA ARG A 218 -24.65 11.84 1.22
C ARG A 218 -24.52 12.84 2.37
N VAL A 219 -23.57 13.76 2.24
CA VAL A 219 -23.23 14.74 3.27
C VAL A 219 -23.05 16.11 2.60
N ALA A 220 -23.62 17.16 3.19
CA ALA A 220 -23.37 18.52 2.74
C ALA A 220 -21.87 18.83 2.82
N ARG A 221 -21.30 19.49 1.81
CA ARG A 221 -19.85 19.76 1.75
C ARG A 221 -19.35 20.51 2.99
N VAL A 222 -20.13 21.46 3.51
CA VAL A 222 -19.81 22.21 4.75
C VAL A 222 -19.65 21.29 5.96
N ASP A 223 -20.48 20.24 6.05
CA ASP A 223 -20.42 19.28 7.14
C ASP A 223 -19.30 18.24 6.91
N ALA A 224 -19.08 17.81 5.67
CA ALA A 224 -17.95 16.94 5.31
C ALA A 224 -16.60 17.62 5.60
N GLU A 225 -16.48 18.90 5.29
CA GLU A 225 -15.30 19.72 5.58
C GLU A 225 -15.18 20.08 7.07
N ALA A 226 -16.20 19.90 7.88
CA ALA A 226 -16.19 20.20 9.31
C ALA A 226 -16.29 18.95 10.20
N LEU A 227 -16.23 17.75 9.62
CA LEU A 227 -16.34 16.51 10.36
C LEU A 227 -15.11 16.32 11.27
N ASP A 228 -15.37 16.03 12.55
CA ASP A 228 -14.32 15.83 13.57
C ASP A 228 -13.95 14.36 13.71
N GLU A 229 -14.94 13.47 13.61
CA GLU A 229 -14.75 12.03 13.74
C GLU A 229 -15.87 11.24 13.02
N LEU A 230 -15.53 10.02 12.63
CA LEU A 230 -16.45 9.02 12.12
C LEU A 230 -16.36 7.76 12.98
N ILE A 231 -17.49 7.32 13.52
CA ILE A 231 -17.59 6.13 14.35
C ILE A 231 -18.39 5.09 13.60
N VAL A 232 -17.87 3.86 13.54
CA VAL A 232 -18.58 2.71 12.98
C VAL A 232 -18.77 1.71 14.11
N VAL A 233 -20.02 1.30 14.36
CA VAL A 233 -20.34 0.36 15.44
C VAL A 233 -21.54 -0.50 15.09
N GLY A 234 -21.57 -1.74 15.58
CA GLY A 234 -22.72 -2.62 15.44
C GLY A 234 -22.76 -3.67 16.53
N LEU A 235 -23.94 -4.23 16.81
CA LEU A 235 -24.15 -5.37 17.70
C LEU A 235 -24.88 -6.50 16.97
N ALA A 236 -24.58 -7.74 17.34
CA ALA A 236 -25.40 -8.89 17.04
C ALA A 236 -26.52 -8.99 18.09
N THR A 237 -27.77 -8.90 17.63
CA THR A 237 -29.00 -8.82 18.43
C THR A 237 -29.91 -10.04 18.21
N THR A 238 -29.75 -10.73 17.08
CA THR A 238 -30.60 -11.85 16.67
C THR A 238 -30.29 -13.17 17.37
N ALA A 239 -29.12 -13.31 18.03
CA ALA A 239 -28.81 -14.41 18.93
C ALA A 239 -28.51 -13.88 20.35
N GLY A 240 -29.16 -14.45 21.35
CA GLY A 240 -28.99 -14.02 22.75
C GLY A 240 -27.60 -14.31 23.29
N ALA A 241 -27.04 -13.35 24.04
CA ALA A 241 -25.90 -13.50 24.97
C ALA A 241 -24.70 -14.35 24.44
N GLU A 242 -24.07 -13.88 23.37
CA GLU A 242 -23.14 -14.60 22.49
C GLU A 242 -21.68 -14.75 23.00
N SER A 243 -21.45 -14.90 24.31
CA SER A 243 -20.08 -15.23 24.77
C SER A 243 -19.57 -16.54 24.19
N THR A 244 -20.46 -17.46 23.79
CA THR A 244 -20.10 -18.72 23.13
C THR A 244 -19.43 -18.52 21.76
N ALA A 245 -19.90 -17.57 20.94
CA ALA A 245 -19.31 -17.34 19.61
C ALA A 245 -17.88 -16.79 19.72
N LEU A 246 -17.66 -15.85 20.65
CA LEU A 246 -16.32 -15.36 20.97
C LEU A 246 -15.44 -16.48 21.55
N ALA A 247 -15.99 -17.32 22.42
CA ALA A 247 -15.28 -18.45 23.00
C ALA A 247 -14.81 -19.44 21.93
N GLU A 248 -15.66 -19.77 20.96
CA GLU A 248 -15.31 -20.63 19.82
C GLU A 248 -14.24 -20.00 18.94
N LEU A 249 -14.32 -18.69 18.69
CA LEU A 249 -13.35 -17.93 17.91
C LEU A 249 -11.97 -17.94 18.58
N LEU A 250 -11.89 -17.60 19.87
CA LEU A 250 -10.64 -17.64 20.63
C LEU A 250 -10.09 -19.07 20.71
N ALA A 251 -10.96 -20.07 20.91
CA ALA A 251 -10.54 -21.46 20.93
C ALA A 251 -10.02 -21.94 19.57
N ALA A 252 -10.54 -21.43 18.45
CA ALA A 252 -10.02 -21.73 17.11
C ALA A 252 -8.59 -21.20 16.94
N HIS A 253 -8.35 -19.94 17.31
CA HIS A 253 -7.00 -19.34 17.33
C HIS A 253 -6.04 -20.07 18.27
N GLY A 254 -6.53 -20.48 19.45
CA GLY A 254 -5.77 -21.29 20.41
C GLY A 254 -5.36 -22.65 19.85
N ARG A 255 -6.31 -23.38 19.26
CA ARG A 255 -6.05 -24.68 18.60
C ARG A 255 -5.05 -24.55 17.46
N ALA A 256 -5.08 -23.47 16.71
CA ALA A 256 -4.13 -23.15 15.64
C ALA A 256 -2.74 -22.70 16.14
N GLY A 257 -2.59 -22.42 17.44
CA GLY A 257 -1.31 -21.98 18.02
C GLY A 257 -1.02 -20.50 17.76
N GLU A 258 -2.06 -19.74 17.42
CA GLU A 258 -1.97 -18.33 17.05
C GLU A 258 -2.45 -17.42 18.20
N LEU A 259 -2.94 -17.99 19.31
CA LEU A 259 -3.33 -17.25 20.52
C LEU A 259 -2.20 -17.26 21.56
N ALA A 260 -1.82 -16.08 22.06
CA ALA A 260 -0.82 -15.96 23.14
C ALA A 260 -1.11 -14.74 24.03
N LEU A 261 -0.57 -14.71 25.25
CA LEU A 261 -0.49 -13.47 26.03
C LEU A 261 0.86 -12.79 25.81
N VAL A 262 0.83 -11.45 25.74
CA VAL A 262 2.03 -10.62 25.65
C VAL A 262 2.38 -10.14 27.07
N ALA A 263 3.65 -10.32 27.46
CA ALA A 263 4.13 -9.82 28.76
C ALA A 263 4.16 -8.29 28.76
N ASP A 264 4.04 -7.69 29.94
CA ASP A 264 4.15 -6.23 30.09
C ASP A 264 5.51 -5.72 29.59
N ASP A 265 5.48 -4.59 28.89
CA ASP A 265 6.64 -3.94 28.27
C ASP A 265 7.44 -4.83 27.27
N ALA A 266 6.91 -5.99 26.87
CA ALA A 266 7.50 -6.79 25.82
C ALA A 266 7.43 -6.04 24.49
N ALA A 267 8.53 -6.06 23.74
CA ALA A 267 8.55 -5.51 22.40
C ALA A 267 7.55 -6.27 21.51
N THR A 268 6.58 -5.54 20.97
CA THR A 268 5.65 -6.06 19.95
C THR A 268 6.26 -6.00 18.55
N ASN A 269 7.38 -5.29 18.40
CA ASN A 269 8.09 -5.08 17.14
C ASN A 269 9.55 -5.53 17.23
N HIS A 270 10.12 -5.96 16.11
CA HIS A 270 11.56 -6.19 16.00
C HIS A 270 12.26 -4.86 15.71
N THR A 271 13.25 -4.49 16.51
CA THR A 271 14.24 -3.46 16.21
C THR A 271 15.60 -4.11 16.00
N ALA A 272 16.60 -3.34 15.56
CA ALA A 272 17.97 -3.84 15.42
C ALA A 272 18.56 -4.38 16.74
N GLU A 273 18.08 -3.84 17.87
CA GLU A 273 18.59 -4.13 19.21
C GLU A 273 17.69 -5.10 20.00
N VAL A 274 16.38 -5.11 19.73
CA VAL A 274 15.39 -5.87 20.50
C VAL A 274 14.50 -6.68 19.56
N ARG A 275 14.44 -7.99 19.77
CA ARG A 275 13.50 -8.85 19.01
C ARG A 275 12.17 -8.94 19.75
N ALA A 276 11.07 -8.88 19.01
CA ALA A 276 9.76 -9.22 19.54
C ALA A 276 9.78 -10.65 20.10
N ALA A 277 9.09 -10.85 21.22
CA ALA A 277 9.06 -12.14 21.90
C ALA A 277 8.37 -13.19 21.01
N ALA A 278 9.06 -14.31 20.76
CA ALA A 278 8.45 -15.44 20.06
C ALA A 278 7.32 -16.05 20.93
N PRO A 279 6.23 -16.55 20.33
CA PRO A 279 5.24 -17.34 21.06
C PRO A 279 5.94 -18.48 21.82
N ALA A 280 5.78 -18.52 23.13
CA ALA A 280 6.11 -19.71 23.91
C ALA A 280 5.06 -20.79 23.61
N LEU A 281 5.50 -22.06 23.56
CA LEU A 281 4.56 -23.18 23.47
C LEU A 281 3.68 -23.19 24.73
N ALA A 282 2.37 -23.01 24.59
CA ALA A 282 1.45 -23.15 25.71
C ALA A 282 1.40 -24.63 26.14
N ALA A 283 1.56 -24.91 27.42
CA ALA A 283 1.51 -26.27 27.97
C ALA A 283 0.09 -26.88 28.02
N GLY A 284 -0.91 -26.29 27.35
CA GLY A 284 -2.31 -26.77 27.37
C GLY A 284 -2.94 -26.77 28.77
N THR A 285 -2.45 -25.93 29.68
CA THR A 285 -2.90 -25.87 31.08
C THR A 285 -4.00 -24.81 31.24
N ILE A 286 -5.10 -25.18 31.90
CA ILE A 286 -6.14 -24.22 32.29
C ILE A 286 -5.54 -23.26 33.34
N ALA A 287 -5.77 -21.96 33.15
CA ALA A 287 -5.28 -20.94 34.07
C ALA A 287 -5.79 -21.17 35.49
N ALA A 288 -4.93 -21.02 36.50
CA ALA A 288 -5.37 -21.18 37.89
C ALA A 288 -6.38 -20.07 38.26
N ALA A 289 -7.28 -20.35 39.21
CA ALA A 289 -8.19 -19.34 39.73
C ALA A 289 -7.39 -18.15 40.31
N GLY A 290 -7.74 -16.93 39.92
CA GLY A 290 -7.01 -15.71 40.31
C GLY A 290 -5.78 -15.37 39.45
N SER A 291 -5.53 -16.10 38.35
CA SER A 291 -4.58 -15.69 37.32
C SER A 291 -5.08 -14.51 36.49
N ALA A 292 -4.16 -13.77 35.86
CA ALA A 292 -4.49 -12.69 34.92
C ALA A 292 -5.35 -13.18 33.74
N LEU A 293 -5.15 -14.43 33.31
CA LEU A 293 -5.93 -15.07 32.25
C LEU A 293 -7.34 -15.47 32.73
N ALA A 294 -7.49 -15.95 33.97
CA ALA A 294 -8.80 -16.21 34.57
C ALA A 294 -9.61 -14.91 34.74
N GLU A 295 -8.97 -13.80 35.10
CA GLU A 295 -9.63 -12.49 35.16
C GLU A 295 -10.07 -11.99 33.78
N LEU A 296 -9.23 -12.15 32.75
CA LEU A 296 -9.57 -11.78 31.38
C LEU A 296 -10.75 -12.61 30.85
N THR A 297 -10.71 -13.93 31.02
CA THR A 297 -11.82 -14.81 30.57
C THR A 297 -13.13 -14.47 31.27
N SER A 298 -13.09 -14.21 32.59
CA SER A 298 -14.25 -13.75 33.34
C SER A 298 -14.77 -12.40 32.83
N ALA A 299 -13.88 -11.45 32.48
CA ALA A 299 -14.26 -10.14 31.96
C ALA A 299 -14.92 -10.23 30.57
N LEU A 300 -14.40 -11.09 29.69
CA LEU A 300 -14.99 -11.41 28.39
C LEU A 300 -16.26 -12.27 28.52
N GLY A 301 -16.49 -12.91 29.67
CA GLY A 301 -17.64 -13.79 29.88
C GLY A 301 -17.53 -15.13 29.16
N VAL A 302 -16.33 -15.51 28.72
CA VAL A 302 -16.06 -16.77 28.01
C VAL A 302 -15.67 -17.88 28.98
N PRO A 303 -15.97 -19.17 28.69
CA PRO A 303 -15.43 -20.29 29.45
C PRO A 303 -13.89 -20.27 29.46
N ALA A 304 -13.28 -20.61 30.59
CA ALA A 304 -11.83 -20.62 30.75
C ALA A 304 -11.13 -21.52 29.70
N GLU A 305 -11.83 -22.58 29.28
CA GLU A 305 -11.42 -23.51 28.25
C GLU A 305 -11.15 -22.86 26.89
N ALA A 306 -11.80 -21.73 26.58
CA ALA A 306 -11.63 -21.01 25.32
C ALA A 306 -10.24 -20.39 25.14
N THR A 307 -9.52 -20.18 26.25
CA THR A 307 -8.18 -19.59 26.24
C THR A 307 -7.13 -20.52 26.83
N ARG A 308 -7.47 -21.81 27.05
CA ARG A 308 -6.57 -22.83 27.61
C ARG A 308 -5.23 -22.92 26.89
N ASP A 309 -5.26 -22.70 25.57
CA ASP A 309 -4.09 -22.82 24.70
C ASP A 309 -3.32 -21.49 24.54
N ALA A 310 -3.71 -20.43 25.26
CA ALA A 310 -2.93 -19.19 25.35
C ALA A 310 -1.78 -19.36 26.36
N ALA A 311 -0.53 -19.13 25.93
CA ALA A 311 0.64 -19.23 26.82
C ALA A 311 0.82 -18.01 27.73
N ARG A 312 1.44 -18.32 28.89
CA ARG A 312 2.02 -17.48 29.96
C ARG A 312 1.02 -16.90 31.00
N ASP A 313 0.91 -17.63 32.11
CA ASP A 313 0.23 -17.19 33.33
C ASP A 313 1.16 -16.25 34.14
N ASP A 314 0.74 -15.02 34.35
CA ASP A 314 1.37 -14.06 35.25
C ASP A 314 0.58 -14.04 36.57
N HIS A 315 0.96 -14.92 37.49
CA HIS A 315 0.38 -14.99 38.81
C HIS A 315 0.71 -13.74 39.62
N GLY A 316 -0.32 -13.04 40.09
CA GLY A 316 -0.18 -11.95 41.07
C GLY A 316 -0.06 -10.54 40.50
N ARG A 317 -0.21 -10.32 39.17
CA ARG A 317 -0.23 -8.99 38.54
C ARG A 317 -1.17 -8.01 39.24
N ASP A 318 -2.42 -8.41 39.48
CA ASP A 318 -3.42 -7.55 40.12
C ASP A 318 -3.08 -7.26 41.59
N ALA A 319 -2.59 -8.27 42.32
CA ALA A 319 -2.18 -8.12 43.71
C ALA A 319 -1.02 -7.13 43.89
N VAL A 320 -0.02 -7.17 42.98
CA VAL A 320 1.11 -6.24 42.97
C VAL A 320 0.64 -4.82 42.64
N ALA A 321 -0.24 -4.65 41.64
CA ALA A 321 -0.80 -3.34 41.30
C ALA A 321 -1.63 -2.76 42.46
N ARG A 322 -2.49 -3.59 43.09
CA ARG A 322 -3.26 -3.22 44.30
C ARG A 322 -2.34 -2.82 45.46
N ALA A 323 -1.21 -3.50 45.64
CA ALA A 323 -0.23 -3.14 46.66
C ALA A 323 0.37 -1.75 46.39
N MET A 324 0.74 -1.44 45.14
CA MET A 324 1.21 -0.09 44.78
C MET A 324 0.12 0.96 45.00
N ALA A 325 -1.12 0.70 44.57
CA ALA A 325 -2.25 1.59 44.82
C ALA A 325 -2.45 1.86 46.32
N THR A 326 -2.37 0.82 47.14
CA THR A 326 -2.50 0.90 48.61
C THR A 326 -1.43 1.79 49.21
N LEU A 327 -0.19 1.67 48.73
CA LEU A 327 0.94 2.44 49.23
C LEU A 327 0.89 3.92 48.84
N ILE A 328 0.43 4.24 47.62
CA ILE A 328 0.43 5.59 47.05
C ILE A 328 -0.88 6.35 47.34
N TRP A 329 -1.98 5.65 47.63
CA TRP A 329 -3.29 6.26 47.90
C TRP A 329 -3.24 7.38 48.98
N PRO A 330 -2.63 7.15 50.16
CA PRO A 330 -2.62 8.17 51.22
C PRO A 330 -1.88 9.45 50.83
N THR A 331 -0.99 9.40 49.85
CA THR A 331 -0.14 10.53 49.43
C THR A 331 -0.63 11.20 48.15
N THR A 332 -1.77 10.75 47.61
CA THR A 332 -2.35 11.24 46.35
C THR A 332 -3.81 11.62 46.58
N TRP A 333 -4.76 10.93 45.94
CA TRP A 333 -6.18 11.21 46.06
C TRP A 333 -6.71 11.08 47.50
N GLY A 334 -6.13 10.20 48.32
CA GLY A 334 -6.52 10.05 49.73
C GLY A 334 -6.33 11.35 50.53
N HIS A 335 -5.14 11.93 50.47
CA HIS A 335 -4.87 13.23 51.09
C HIS A 335 -5.62 14.37 50.40
N PHE A 336 -5.62 14.39 49.06
CA PHE A 336 -6.29 15.45 48.30
C PHE A 336 -7.79 15.53 48.63
N LEU A 337 -8.52 14.42 48.59
CA LEU A 337 -9.95 14.42 48.87
C LEU A 337 -10.24 14.76 50.34
N ALA A 338 -9.52 14.15 51.28
CA ALA A 338 -9.79 14.33 52.71
C ALA A 338 -9.33 15.69 53.25
N ALA A 339 -8.10 16.09 52.94
CA ALA A 339 -7.47 17.27 53.53
C ALA A 339 -7.57 18.52 52.64
N MET A 340 -7.50 18.39 51.31
CA MET A 340 -7.52 19.56 50.41
C MET A 340 -8.93 19.96 50.01
N VAL A 341 -9.74 19.01 49.55
CA VAL A 341 -11.14 19.25 49.15
C VAL A 341 -12.05 19.32 50.38
N GLY A 342 -11.79 18.51 51.40
CA GLY A 342 -12.68 18.37 52.56
C GLY A 342 -13.88 17.46 52.26
N ALA A 343 -13.71 16.47 51.38
CA ALA A 343 -14.76 15.54 51.01
C ALA A 343 -15.23 14.71 52.22
N PRO A 344 -16.53 14.36 52.31
CA PRO A 344 -17.04 13.49 53.36
C PRO A 344 -16.28 12.14 53.40
N ALA A 345 -16.04 11.60 54.59
CA ALA A 345 -15.29 10.34 54.76
C ALA A 345 -15.87 9.18 53.93
N THR A 346 -17.20 9.13 53.75
CA THR A 346 -17.87 8.13 52.91
C THR A 346 -17.51 8.24 51.43
N ALA A 347 -17.34 9.46 50.91
CA ALA A 347 -16.93 9.71 49.53
C ALA A 347 -15.45 9.37 49.31
N VAL A 348 -14.58 9.72 50.30
CA VAL A 348 -13.16 9.35 50.28
C VAL A 348 -13.01 7.83 50.27
N GLU A 349 -13.75 7.11 51.10
CA GLU A 349 -13.69 5.65 51.17
C GLU A 349 -14.27 4.97 49.92
N ALA A 350 -15.31 5.53 49.30
CA ALA A 350 -15.82 5.05 48.03
C ALA A 350 -14.76 5.18 46.91
N ALA A 351 -14.09 6.34 46.82
CA ALA A 351 -13.01 6.56 45.86
C ALA A 351 -11.79 5.65 46.16
N ARG A 352 -11.48 5.42 47.43
CA ARG A 352 -10.41 4.49 47.86
C ARG A 352 -10.70 3.08 47.36
N ARG A 353 -11.89 2.55 47.63
CA ARG A 353 -12.27 1.19 47.20
C ARG A 353 -12.15 1.04 45.68
N LEU A 354 -12.69 1.98 44.91
CA LEU A 354 -12.55 1.98 43.46
C LEU A 354 -11.08 1.99 43.01
N ALA A 355 -10.25 2.83 43.64
CA ALA A 355 -8.83 2.93 43.29
C ALA A 355 -8.06 1.63 43.60
N LEU A 356 -8.30 1.01 44.77
CA LEU A 356 -7.60 -0.22 45.15
C LEU A 356 -8.08 -1.41 44.31
N ASP A 357 -9.40 -1.53 44.10
CA ASP A 357 -10.00 -2.71 43.47
C ASP A 357 -10.00 -2.65 41.93
N HIS A 358 -10.03 -1.46 41.32
CA HIS A 358 -10.26 -1.31 39.88
C HIS A 358 -9.32 -0.35 39.12
N LEU A 359 -8.64 0.61 39.78
CA LEU A 359 -7.74 1.53 39.08
C LEU A 359 -6.43 0.83 38.69
N ARG A 360 -6.25 0.60 37.38
CA ARG A 360 -5.05 0.00 36.77
C ARG A 360 -4.57 0.87 35.61
N PRO A 361 -3.61 1.79 35.84
CA PRO A 361 -3.18 2.75 34.82
C PRO A 361 -2.63 2.08 33.55
N ASP A 362 -1.97 0.93 33.69
CA ASP A 362 -1.43 0.14 32.57
C ASP A 362 -2.47 -0.77 31.89
N GLY A 363 -3.73 -0.74 32.32
CA GLY A 363 -4.75 -1.70 31.93
C GLY A 363 -4.83 -2.89 32.90
N ARG A 364 -6.06 -3.36 33.15
CA ARG A 364 -6.31 -4.46 34.09
C ARG A 364 -5.92 -5.83 33.52
N TRP A 365 -6.24 -6.06 32.25
CA TRP A 365 -6.07 -7.36 31.62
C TRP A 365 -4.83 -7.41 30.74
N PRO A 366 -4.20 -8.60 30.61
CA PRO A 366 -3.05 -8.78 29.73
C PRO A 366 -3.43 -8.57 28.27
N ILE A 367 -2.45 -8.17 27.46
CA ILE A 367 -2.61 -8.03 26.01
C ILE A 367 -2.72 -9.44 25.40
N LEU A 368 -3.78 -9.65 24.63
CA LEU A 368 -4.03 -10.88 23.89
C LEU A 368 -3.41 -10.73 22.50
N ARG A 369 -2.54 -11.63 22.08
CA ARG A 369 -2.05 -11.68 20.70
C ARG A 369 -2.79 -12.77 19.94
N VAL A 370 -3.39 -12.40 18.82
CA VAL A 370 -3.91 -13.33 17.82
C VAL A 370 -3.06 -13.16 16.58
N ARG A 371 -2.42 -14.24 16.12
CA ARG A 371 -1.43 -14.22 15.03
C ARG A 371 -0.33 -13.20 15.32
N ASP A 372 -0.15 -12.22 14.43
CA ASP A 372 0.84 -11.16 14.56
C ASP A 372 0.24 -9.88 15.16
N GLN A 373 -1.08 -9.83 15.38
CA GLN A 373 -1.80 -8.66 15.90
C GLN A 373 -1.97 -8.75 17.44
N PRO A 374 -1.36 -7.85 18.23
CA PRO A 374 -1.69 -7.68 19.64
C PRO A 374 -3.01 -6.92 19.82
N TYR A 375 -3.81 -7.31 20.80
CA TYR A 375 -5.09 -6.71 21.20
C TYR A 375 -5.08 -6.38 22.69
N GLY A 376 -5.14 -5.09 23.01
CA GLY A 376 -5.46 -4.62 24.35
C GLY A 376 -6.94 -4.82 24.65
N VAL A 377 -7.29 -5.13 25.90
CA VAL A 377 -8.69 -5.23 26.34
C VAL A 377 -8.98 -4.07 27.27
N LEU A 378 -9.94 -3.22 26.90
CA LEU A 378 -10.25 -1.99 27.62
C LEU A 378 -11.73 -1.92 27.99
N ALA A 379 -12.02 -1.76 29.28
CA ALA A 379 -13.37 -1.42 29.74
C ALA A 379 -13.68 0.04 29.45
N ALA A 380 -14.80 0.28 28.78
CA ALA A 380 -15.21 1.60 28.32
C ALA A 380 -16.65 1.90 28.76
N THR A 381 -16.91 3.13 29.18
CA THR A 381 -18.26 3.62 29.49
C THR A 381 -18.36 5.10 29.14
N ALA A 382 -19.56 5.67 29.19
CA ALA A 382 -19.83 7.09 28.94
C ALA A 382 -20.21 7.78 30.27
N PRO A 383 -19.25 8.37 31.01
CA PRO A 383 -19.53 9.14 32.22
C PRO A 383 -20.62 10.21 32.05
N SER A 384 -20.69 10.85 30.87
CA SER A 384 -21.72 11.86 30.57
C SER A 384 -23.16 11.35 30.60
N ARG A 385 -23.35 10.02 30.48
CA ARG A 385 -24.65 9.35 30.43
C ARG A 385 -25.03 8.66 31.74
N TRP A 386 -24.20 8.81 32.78
CA TRP A 386 -24.43 8.21 34.09
C TRP A 386 -25.66 8.82 34.80
N PRO A 387 -26.62 8.00 35.29
CA PRO A 387 -27.76 8.54 36.00
C PRO A 387 -27.35 9.18 37.33
N ALA A 388 -27.91 10.35 37.66
CA ALA A 388 -27.56 11.09 38.88
C ALA A 388 -27.88 10.35 40.19
N THR A 389 -28.82 9.40 40.15
CA THR A 389 -29.26 8.59 41.29
C THR A 389 -28.54 7.25 41.41
N ALA A 390 -27.75 6.88 40.41
CA ALA A 390 -27.09 5.57 40.39
C ALA A 390 -25.84 5.55 41.28
N PRO A 391 -25.42 4.37 41.78
CA PRO A 391 -24.12 4.20 42.41
C PRO A 391 -23.00 4.75 41.52
N GLY A 392 -22.00 5.41 42.10
CA GLY A 392 -20.90 6.03 41.36
C GLY A 392 -21.22 7.37 40.67
N ALA A 393 -22.45 7.88 40.75
CA ALA A 393 -22.86 9.12 40.05
C ALA A 393 -22.02 10.36 40.40
N THR A 394 -21.60 10.51 41.67
CA THR A 394 -20.74 11.63 42.09
C THR A 394 -19.40 11.61 41.36
N LEU A 395 -18.77 10.44 41.28
CA LEU A 395 -17.49 10.29 40.59
C LEU A 395 -17.66 10.41 39.07
N ALA A 396 -18.66 9.76 38.48
CA ALA A 396 -18.95 9.88 37.06
C ALA A 396 -19.17 11.36 36.64
N GLY A 397 -19.93 12.10 37.44
CA GLY A 397 -20.18 13.53 37.22
C GLY A 397 -18.93 14.40 37.39
N LEU A 398 -18.02 14.04 38.30
CA LEU A 398 -16.70 14.69 38.43
C LEU A 398 -15.83 14.40 37.20
N LEU A 399 -15.70 13.14 36.80
CA LEU A 399 -14.88 12.73 35.65
C LEU A 399 -15.35 13.39 34.34
N ASP A 400 -16.66 13.46 34.13
CA ASP A 400 -17.27 14.12 32.98
C ASP A 400 -17.05 15.64 32.98
N GLU A 401 -17.09 16.30 34.15
CA GLU A 401 -16.74 17.71 34.26
C GLU A 401 -15.26 17.98 33.94
N LEU A 402 -14.36 17.12 34.43
CA LEU A 402 -12.93 17.21 34.10
C LEU A 402 -12.68 17.01 32.61
N ARG A 403 -13.34 16.01 32.01
CA ARG A 403 -13.27 15.77 30.56
C ARG A 403 -13.64 17.03 29.78
N ARG A 404 -14.81 17.63 30.04
CA ARG A 404 -15.25 18.87 29.37
C ARG A 404 -14.26 20.03 29.53
N ARG A 405 -13.70 20.20 30.73
CA ARG A 405 -12.73 21.25 31.05
C ARG A 405 -11.39 21.06 30.35
N TRP A 406 -10.96 19.81 30.19
CA TRP A 406 -9.67 19.47 29.60
C TRP A 406 -9.73 19.37 28.08
N ARG A 407 -10.91 19.17 27.50
CA ARG A 407 -11.12 19.06 26.06
C ARG A 407 -10.47 20.18 25.22
N PRO A 408 -10.52 21.48 25.59
CA PRO A 408 -9.83 22.53 24.84
C PRO A 408 -8.31 22.32 24.73
N LEU A 409 -7.70 21.58 25.67
CA LEU A 409 -6.27 21.27 25.66
C LEU A 409 -5.87 20.28 24.56
N LEU A 410 -6.83 19.58 23.94
CA LEU A 410 -6.60 18.69 22.78
C LEU A 410 -6.02 19.41 21.56
N ALA A 411 -6.16 20.74 21.49
CA ALA A 411 -5.48 21.56 20.49
C ALA A 411 -3.95 21.54 20.66
N GLY A 412 -3.45 21.22 21.86
CA GLY A 412 -2.03 21.10 22.17
C GLY A 412 -1.48 19.66 22.10
N ALA A 413 -2.29 18.68 21.72
CA ALA A 413 -1.80 17.33 21.45
C ALA A 413 -1.03 17.35 20.10
N PRO A 414 0.17 16.75 20.01
CA PRO A 414 0.96 16.76 18.79
C PRO A 414 0.26 15.92 17.71
N ARG A 415 0.34 16.37 16.45
CA ARG A 415 -0.33 15.75 15.30
C ARG A 415 0.60 15.75 14.10
N LEU A 416 0.52 14.71 13.30
CA LEU A 416 1.08 14.66 11.95
C LEU A 416 0.00 15.24 11.03
N ASP A 417 0.17 16.48 10.57
CA ASP A 417 -0.76 17.15 9.65
C ASP A 417 0.03 17.54 8.38
N ASP A 418 -0.59 17.42 7.21
CA ASP A 418 0.07 17.50 5.88
C ASP A 418 0.59 18.91 5.52
N GLY A 419 0.52 19.87 6.45
CA GLY A 419 0.90 21.28 6.23
C GLY A 419 1.85 21.89 7.26
N GLY A 420 2.35 21.11 8.23
CA GLY A 420 3.30 21.55 9.25
C GLY A 420 4.74 21.09 9.00
N ASP A 421 5.68 21.54 9.85
CA ASP A 421 7.03 20.97 9.95
C ASP A 421 6.92 19.53 10.48
N LEU A 422 6.83 18.58 9.56
CA LEU A 422 6.64 17.15 9.86
C LEU A 422 7.78 16.60 10.72
N ASP A 423 9.02 17.07 10.52
CA ASP A 423 10.18 16.64 11.29
C ASP A 423 10.01 17.03 12.77
N ARG A 424 9.58 18.27 13.03
CA ARG A 424 9.30 18.73 14.38
C ARG A 424 8.12 17.98 14.99
N ALA A 425 7.03 17.80 14.25
CA ALA A 425 5.85 17.08 14.73
C ALA A 425 6.18 15.61 15.06
N LEU A 426 6.98 14.95 14.22
CA LEU A 426 7.43 13.58 14.43
C LEU A 426 8.31 13.48 15.68
N VAL A 427 9.26 14.41 15.87
CA VAL A 427 10.08 14.46 17.10
C VAL A 427 9.20 14.69 18.33
N GLU A 428 8.22 15.58 18.27
CA GLU A 428 7.29 15.83 19.38
C GLU A 428 6.45 14.59 19.71
N VAL A 429 5.97 13.84 18.70
CA VAL A 429 5.24 12.57 18.88
C VAL A 429 6.15 11.48 19.43
N LEU A 430 7.34 11.27 18.85
CA LEU A 430 8.27 10.21 19.27
C LEU A 430 8.85 10.44 20.68
N ARG A 431 8.90 11.69 21.15
CA ARG A 431 9.28 12.02 22.53
C ARG A 431 8.17 11.72 23.55
N ARG A 432 6.95 11.39 23.13
CA ARG A 432 5.86 10.99 24.04
C ARG A 432 6.01 9.52 24.41
N GLY A 433 6.28 9.27 25.68
CA GLY A 433 6.20 7.94 26.26
C GLY A 433 4.80 7.62 26.81
N PRO A 434 4.47 6.34 27.02
CA PRO A 434 3.21 5.95 27.64
C PRO A 434 3.14 6.32 29.14
N ARG A 435 4.28 6.62 29.77
CA ARG A 435 4.40 6.94 31.19
C ARG A 435 5.35 8.12 31.37
N SER A 436 5.17 8.88 32.44
CA SER A 436 6.11 9.93 32.83
C SER A 436 7.46 9.33 33.24
N VAL A 437 8.55 9.88 32.68
CA VAL A 437 9.94 9.51 33.04
C VAL A 437 10.59 10.53 33.99
N GLY A 438 9.84 11.55 34.40
CA GLY A 438 10.29 12.58 35.33
C GLY A 438 9.12 13.40 35.86
N TRP A 439 9.32 14.02 37.01
CA TRP A 439 8.28 14.75 37.73
C TRP A 439 8.76 16.14 38.13
N ALA A 440 7.81 17.06 38.27
CA ALA A 440 8.03 18.37 38.84
C ALA A 440 6.99 18.65 39.93
N ALA A 441 7.41 19.28 41.01
CA ALA A 441 6.57 19.69 42.12
C ALA A 441 6.35 21.20 42.03
N ARG A 442 5.15 21.69 42.35
CA ARG A 442 4.86 23.12 42.40
C ARG A 442 4.54 23.54 43.84
N PRO A 443 5.28 24.48 44.44
CA PRO A 443 4.95 25.00 45.75
C PRO A 443 3.57 25.68 45.74
N ALA A 444 2.78 25.39 46.77
CA ALA A 444 1.52 26.07 47.05
C ALA A 444 1.52 26.54 48.51
N TYR A 445 0.99 27.73 48.76
CA TYR A 445 0.98 28.34 50.09
C TYR A 445 -0.43 28.77 50.48
N GLY A 446 -0.71 28.74 51.78
CA GLY A 446 -1.85 29.45 52.35
C GLY A 446 -1.69 30.97 52.20
N GLN A 447 -2.80 31.70 52.31
CA GLN A 447 -2.86 33.14 52.00
C GLN A 447 -1.86 33.99 52.80
N GLU A 448 -1.84 33.82 54.12
CA GLU A 448 -1.01 34.65 55.01
C GLU A 448 0.48 34.37 54.80
N PRO A 449 0.96 33.10 54.78
CA PRO A 449 2.35 32.80 54.44
C PRO A 449 2.75 33.31 53.05
N ALA A 450 1.88 33.18 52.04
CA ALA A 450 2.15 33.67 50.69
C ALA A 450 2.32 35.19 50.66
N ALA A 451 1.42 35.92 51.32
CA ALA A 451 1.43 37.37 51.36
C ALA A 451 2.69 37.92 52.03
N VAL A 452 3.12 37.29 53.14
CA VAL A 452 4.35 37.65 53.85
C VAL A 452 5.59 37.37 52.99
N LEU A 453 5.68 36.18 52.38
CA LEU A 453 6.80 35.81 51.49
C LEU A 453 6.93 36.73 50.27
N LEU A 454 5.81 37.09 49.64
CA LEU A 454 5.81 37.97 48.47
C LEU A 454 6.08 39.43 48.85
N ALA A 455 5.53 39.92 49.96
CA ALA A 455 5.84 41.28 50.44
C ALA A 455 7.33 41.44 50.74
N ASP A 456 7.94 40.44 51.36
CA ASP A 456 9.37 40.42 51.67
C ASP A 456 10.24 40.36 50.40
N ARG A 457 9.91 39.47 49.43
CA ARG A 457 10.66 39.37 48.16
C ARG A 457 10.53 40.58 47.24
N THR A 458 9.36 41.23 47.22
CA THR A 458 9.06 42.29 46.24
C THR A 458 9.16 43.71 46.81
N GLY A 459 9.27 43.85 48.13
CA GLY A 459 9.20 45.15 48.82
C GLY A 459 7.83 45.83 48.72
N ALA A 460 6.81 45.14 48.19
CA ALA A 460 5.46 45.68 48.03
C ALA A 460 4.67 45.69 49.36
N SER A 461 3.74 46.61 49.49
CA SER A 461 2.83 46.62 50.66
C SER A 461 1.98 45.34 50.70
N LEU A 462 1.67 44.84 51.90
CA LEU A 462 0.79 43.67 52.06
C LEU A 462 -0.55 43.84 51.34
N ALA A 463 -1.11 45.07 51.30
CA ALA A 463 -2.34 45.35 50.57
C ALA A 463 -2.21 45.13 49.05
N THR A 464 -1.09 45.57 48.45
CA THR A 464 -0.78 45.34 47.02
C THR A 464 -0.60 43.85 46.74
N VAL A 465 0.07 43.13 47.66
CA VAL A 465 0.29 41.69 47.54
C VAL A 465 -1.04 40.93 47.64
N TYR A 466 -1.90 41.24 48.62
CA TYR A 466 -3.23 40.63 48.74
C TYR A 466 -4.08 40.84 47.48
N GLN A 467 -4.09 42.04 46.88
CA GLN A 467 -4.78 42.26 45.61
C GLN A 467 -4.21 41.40 44.46
N GLY A 468 -2.90 41.19 44.43
CA GLY A 468 -2.26 40.29 43.47
C GLY A 468 -2.65 38.82 43.68
N LEU A 469 -2.72 38.38 44.93
CA LEU A 469 -3.14 37.02 45.30
C LEU A 469 -4.61 36.77 44.98
N ASP A 470 -5.49 37.75 45.19
CA ASP A 470 -6.90 37.65 44.83
C ASP A 470 -7.09 37.56 43.31
N ARG A 471 -6.31 38.30 42.52
CA ARG A 471 -6.27 38.13 41.06
C ARG A 471 -5.73 36.76 40.66
N ALA A 472 -4.71 36.26 41.34
CA ALA A 472 -4.18 34.91 41.09
C ALA A 472 -5.23 33.83 41.37
N ARG A 473 -6.01 33.96 42.45
CA ARG A 473 -7.14 33.06 42.76
C ARG A 473 -8.28 33.18 41.77
N ALA A 474 -8.62 34.38 41.33
CA ALA A 474 -9.67 34.60 40.33
C ALA A 474 -9.44 33.80 39.04
N ARG A 475 -8.16 33.59 38.66
CA ARG A 475 -7.80 32.76 37.50
C ARG A 475 -8.18 31.28 37.65
N HIS A 476 -8.22 30.75 38.88
CA HIS A 476 -8.52 29.34 39.15
C HIS A 476 -9.92 29.11 39.78
N ARG A 477 -10.64 30.19 40.14
CA ARG A 477 -11.96 30.18 40.78
C ARG A 477 -12.99 29.39 39.97
N THR A 478 -13.05 29.58 38.66
CA THR A 478 -13.97 28.84 37.78
C THR A 478 -13.77 27.34 37.91
N SER A 479 -12.50 26.89 37.99
CA SER A 479 -12.17 25.48 38.14
C SER A 479 -12.68 24.91 39.45
N LEU A 480 -12.44 25.63 40.54
CA LEU A 480 -12.87 25.31 41.91
C LEU A 480 -14.39 25.29 42.06
N ASP A 481 -15.11 26.27 41.50
CA ASP A 481 -16.57 26.39 41.68
C ASP A 481 -17.32 25.19 41.06
N ALA A 482 -16.85 24.64 39.94
CA ALA A 482 -17.47 23.44 39.37
C ALA A 482 -17.13 22.16 40.14
N ILE A 483 -15.93 22.07 40.73
CA ILE A 483 -15.61 20.98 41.66
C ILE A 483 -16.50 21.08 42.90
N ALA A 484 -16.69 22.29 43.45
CA ALA A 484 -17.61 22.57 44.56
C ALA A 484 -19.07 22.23 44.25
N ALA A 485 -19.52 22.47 43.02
CA ALA A 485 -20.88 22.13 42.60
C ALA A 485 -21.14 20.61 42.59
N ARG A 486 -20.08 19.78 42.49
CA ARG A 486 -20.17 18.31 42.49
C ARG A 486 -19.76 17.67 43.82
N THR A 487 -18.95 18.37 44.63
CA THR A 487 -18.46 17.91 45.93
C THR A 487 -18.45 19.07 46.91
N PRO A 488 -19.09 18.99 48.09
CA PRO A 488 -19.01 20.07 49.08
C PRO A 488 -17.55 20.29 49.48
N MET A 489 -17.03 21.48 49.18
CA MET A 489 -15.67 21.86 49.54
C MET A 489 -15.65 22.54 50.92
N SER A 490 -14.89 21.98 51.84
CA SER A 490 -14.64 22.58 53.17
C SER A 490 -13.15 22.62 53.54
N GLY A 491 -12.28 22.14 52.63
CA GLY A 491 -10.83 22.18 52.82
C GLY A 491 -10.18 23.48 52.31
N PRO A 492 -8.86 23.62 52.48
CA PRO A 492 -8.10 24.85 52.20
C PRO A 492 -7.81 25.09 50.70
N LEU A 493 -8.19 24.17 49.82
CA LEU A 493 -7.90 24.25 48.38
C LEU A 493 -8.31 25.60 47.71
N PRO A 494 -9.46 26.22 48.04
CA PRO A 494 -9.84 27.51 47.46
C PRO A 494 -8.95 28.69 47.89
N GLU A 495 -8.19 28.52 48.98
CA GLU A 495 -7.37 29.57 49.58
C GLU A 495 -5.90 29.48 49.16
N LEU A 496 -5.50 28.39 48.49
CA LEU A 496 -4.13 28.19 48.07
C LEU A 496 -3.71 29.13 46.93
N VAL A 497 -2.45 29.54 46.99
CA VAL A 497 -1.76 30.27 45.92
C VAL A 497 -0.59 29.43 45.44
N PHE A 498 -0.51 29.22 44.12
CA PHE A 498 0.50 28.40 43.47
C PHE A 498 1.64 29.26 42.90
N GLU A 499 2.89 28.84 43.04
CA GLU A 499 4.01 29.47 42.33
C GLU A 499 3.92 29.22 40.82
N ALA A 500 4.37 30.19 40.02
CA ALA A 500 4.30 30.09 38.56
C ALA A 500 5.23 29.00 38.01
N ALA A 501 6.46 28.90 38.54
CA ALA A 501 7.47 27.96 38.07
C ALA A 501 7.44 26.64 38.86
N PRO A 502 7.40 25.47 38.20
CA PRO A 502 7.55 24.19 38.87
C PRO A 502 9.04 23.88 39.18
N LEU A 503 9.27 23.12 40.25
CA LEU A 503 10.57 22.61 40.69
C LEU A 503 10.77 21.17 40.18
N ARG A 504 11.86 20.89 39.48
CA ARG A 504 12.11 19.53 38.97
C ARG A 504 12.57 18.61 40.10
N VAL A 505 11.92 17.46 40.25
CA VAL A 505 12.31 16.41 41.20
C VAL A 505 13.53 15.68 40.62
N ARG A 506 14.67 15.70 41.34
CA ARG A 506 15.95 15.12 40.86
C ARG A 506 16.35 13.81 41.53
N VAL A 507 15.49 13.24 42.37
CA VAL A 507 15.74 11.93 42.99
C VAL A 507 15.37 10.80 42.03
N PRO A 508 16.03 9.62 42.14
CA PRO A 508 15.60 8.45 41.40
C PRO A 508 14.16 8.04 41.78
N PRO A 509 13.38 7.45 40.86
CA PRO A 509 12.01 7.02 41.14
C PRO A 509 11.94 5.92 42.20
N VAL A 510 12.72 4.84 42.05
CA VAL A 510 12.68 3.67 42.94
C VAL A 510 14.06 3.31 43.48
N ALA A 511 15.07 3.25 42.62
CA ALA A 511 16.43 2.84 42.94
C ALA A 511 17.45 3.71 42.19
N PRO A 512 18.73 3.76 42.62
CA PRO A 512 19.79 4.46 41.88
C PRO A 512 19.90 3.97 40.42
N PRO A 513 20.34 4.82 39.47
CA PRO A 513 20.46 4.43 38.06
C PRO A 513 21.36 3.22 37.77
N SER A 514 22.25 2.86 38.70
CA SER A 514 23.13 1.69 38.62
C SER A 514 22.48 0.37 39.05
N ALA A 515 21.23 0.39 39.54
CA ALA A 515 20.54 -0.82 39.97
C ALA A 515 20.12 -1.69 38.78
N ASP A 516 20.22 -3.01 38.94
CA ASP A 516 19.70 -3.98 37.97
C ASP A 516 18.17 -3.96 37.98
N ARG A 517 17.56 -3.62 36.84
CA ARG A 517 16.10 -3.45 36.71
C ARG A 517 15.34 -4.78 36.74
N ASP A 518 16.01 -5.89 36.47
CA ASP A 518 15.42 -7.23 36.42
C ASP A 518 15.49 -7.95 37.77
N ARG A 519 16.09 -7.31 38.79
CA ARG A 519 16.20 -7.85 40.14
C ARG A 519 15.45 -7.00 41.18
N PRO A 520 15.03 -7.60 42.30
CA PRO A 520 14.52 -6.85 43.45
C PRO A 520 15.58 -5.89 44.03
N LEU A 521 15.13 -4.95 44.86
CA LEU A 521 16.02 -4.03 45.58
C LEU A 521 17.02 -4.80 46.45
N THR A 522 18.32 -4.55 46.26
CA THR A 522 19.41 -5.12 47.07
C THR A 522 19.32 -4.63 48.53
N ASP A 523 19.32 -3.31 48.72
CA ASP A 523 19.04 -2.67 50.00
C ASP A 523 17.55 -2.26 50.03
N ASN A 524 16.72 -3.13 50.59
CA ASN A 524 15.28 -3.09 50.38
C ASN A 524 14.53 -2.28 51.45
N TYR A 525 14.41 -0.97 51.24
CA TYR A 525 13.66 -0.10 52.16
C TYR A 525 12.16 -0.47 52.25
N LEU A 526 11.58 -1.12 51.23
CA LEU A 526 10.18 -1.58 51.28
C LEU A 526 10.01 -2.76 52.25
N ALA A 527 11.00 -3.65 52.34
CA ALA A 527 11.01 -4.72 53.34
C ALA A 527 11.05 -4.15 54.76
N VAL A 528 11.86 -3.10 54.99
CA VAL A 528 11.93 -2.40 56.29
C VAL A 528 10.62 -1.70 56.61
N LEU A 529 10.02 -0.97 55.65
CA LEU A 529 8.72 -0.32 55.86
C LEU A 529 7.59 -1.34 56.11
N GLY A 530 7.71 -2.54 55.54
CA GLY A 530 6.78 -3.65 55.75
C GLY A 530 6.96 -4.40 57.06
N ASP A 531 8.07 -4.19 57.77
CA ASP A 531 8.37 -4.84 59.05
C ASP A 531 7.57 -4.17 60.20
N PRO A 532 6.73 -4.92 60.92
CA PRO A 532 6.05 -4.41 62.12
C PRO A 532 7.00 -3.91 63.20
N ALA A 533 8.26 -4.38 63.24
CA ALA A 533 9.28 -3.97 64.21
C ALA A 533 9.92 -2.60 63.90
N THR A 534 9.63 -2.00 62.74
CA THR A 534 10.18 -0.69 62.38
C THR A 534 9.66 0.41 63.29
N SER A 535 10.59 1.04 64.04
CA SER A 535 10.32 2.06 65.04
C SER A 535 10.11 3.45 64.45
N ALA A 536 9.40 4.32 65.19
CA ALA A 536 9.26 5.72 64.81
C ALA A 536 10.61 6.46 64.75
N ALA A 537 11.56 6.11 65.63
CA ALA A 537 12.91 6.67 65.61
C ALA A 537 13.65 6.35 64.30
N THR A 538 13.53 5.12 63.80
CA THR A 538 14.14 4.70 62.52
C THR A 538 13.61 5.51 61.35
N LEU A 539 12.29 5.72 61.27
CA LEU A 539 11.66 6.51 60.22
C LEU A 539 11.97 8.00 60.36
N ARG A 540 12.03 8.53 61.59
CA ARG A 540 12.39 9.92 61.85
C ARG A 540 13.82 10.23 61.40
N ALA A 541 14.77 9.36 61.72
CA ALA A 541 16.19 9.55 61.39
C ALA A 541 16.54 9.30 59.90
N HIS A 542 15.59 8.82 59.08
CA HIS A 542 15.88 8.32 57.72
C HIS A 542 16.99 7.22 57.71
N ALA A 543 17.15 6.49 58.81
CA ALA A 543 18.24 5.53 59.02
C ALA A 543 17.88 4.14 58.45
N ILE A 544 17.60 4.08 57.14
CA ILE A 544 17.18 2.86 56.44
C ILE A 544 18.18 2.55 55.32
N ALA A 545 18.71 1.33 55.30
CA ALA A 545 19.60 0.86 54.23
C ALA A 545 18.87 0.93 52.86
N GLY A 546 19.54 1.46 51.84
CA GLY A 546 18.95 1.65 50.50
C GLY A 546 18.05 2.89 50.36
N ALA A 547 17.79 3.62 51.45
CA ALA A 547 17.06 4.89 51.40
C ALA A 547 17.95 6.10 51.10
N GLY A 548 19.23 5.92 50.77
CA GLY A 548 20.14 6.95 50.23
C GLY A 548 20.42 6.66 48.76
N PRO A 549 20.15 7.56 47.79
CA PRO A 549 19.83 8.99 47.86
C PRO A 549 18.31 9.34 47.90
N ARG A 550 17.54 8.80 48.85
CA ARG A 550 16.10 9.04 49.08
C ARG A 550 15.23 8.96 47.81
N PRO A 551 15.04 7.77 47.23
CA PRO A 551 14.18 7.59 46.08
C PRO A 551 12.75 8.11 46.30
N LEU A 552 12.09 8.53 45.23
CA LEU A 552 10.73 9.08 45.30
C LEU A 552 9.74 8.10 45.94
N LEU A 553 9.78 6.81 45.55
CA LEU A 553 8.93 5.77 46.13
C LEU A 553 9.13 5.66 47.65
N TYR A 554 10.37 5.74 48.14
CA TYR A 554 10.65 5.71 49.57
C TYR A 554 10.03 6.92 50.30
N LEU A 555 10.18 8.13 49.74
CA LEU A 555 9.62 9.35 50.34
C LEU A 555 8.09 9.28 50.44
N LEU A 556 7.42 8.82 49.38
CA LEU A 556 5.97 8.63 49.35
C LEU A 556 5.52 7.51 50.29
N ALA A 557 6.17 6.36 50.25
CA ALA A 557 5.85 5.22 51.11
C ALA A 557 6.02 5.57 52.60
N ARG A 558 7.12 6.25 52.95
CA ARG A 558 7.34 6.77 54.30
C ARG A 558 6.22 7.73 54.70
N HIS A 559 5.86 8.68 53.84
CA HIS A 559 4.78 9.62 54.12
C HIS A 559 3.43 8.91 54.33
N ALA A 560 3.11 7.88 53.53
CA ALA A 560 1.92 7.08 53.71
C ALA A 560 1.86 6.42 55.10
N VAL A 561 2.98 5.81 55.54
CA VAL A 561 3.10 5.21 56.88
C VAL A 561 2.94 6.25 57.98
N LEU A 562 3.59 7.41 57.85
CA LEU A 562 3.47 8.50 58.83
C LEU A 562 2.06 9.07 58.91
N SER A 563 1.37 9.21 57.78
CA SER A 563 -0.02 9.66 57.73
C SER A 563 -0.96 8.65 58.39
N ALA A 564 -0.74 7.35 58.19
CA ALA A 564 -1.50 6.30 58.88
C ALA A 564 -1.25 6.31 60.40
N TRP A 565 -0.01 6.52 60.84
CA TRP A 565 0.32 6.70 62.25
C TRP A 565 -0.32 7.94 62.86
N ALA A 566 -0.29 9.08 62.16
CA ALA A 566 -0.94 10.31 62.60
C ALA A 566 -2.44 10.08 62.83
N ALA A 567 -3.13 9.49 61.84
CA ALA A 567 -4.56 9.20 61.91
C ALA A 567 -4.90 8.20 63.01
N GLY A 568 -4.08 7.15 63.18
CA GLY A 568 -4.21 6.19 64.26
C GLY A 568 -4.03 6.83 65.63
N ALA A 569 -3.02 7.70 65.77
CA ALA A 569 -2.70 8.38 67.03
C ALA A 569 -3.87 9.26 67.44
N ASP A 570 -4.35 10.09 66.51
CA ASP A 570 -5.47 10.99 66.76
C ASP A 570 -6.75 10.22 67.12
N ARG A 571 -7.01 9.08 66.48
CA ARG A 571 -8.16 8.23 66.80
C ARG A 571 -8.07 7.69 68.24
N ILE A 572 -6.91 7.14 68.62
CA ILE A 572 -6.68 6.58 69.95
C ILE A 572 -6.76 7.66 71.03
N LEU A 573 -6.07 8.80 70.82
CA LEU A 573 -6.08 9.92 71.77
C LEU A 573 -7.50 10.48 71.96
N LYS A 574 -8.26 10.64 70.87
CA LYS A 574 -9.68 11.05 70.93
C LYS A 574 -10.52 10.05 71.72
N THR A 575 -10.36 8.74 71.50
CA THR A 575 -11.09 7.72 72.29
C THR A 575 -10.71 7.72 73.78
N ARG A 576 -9.48 8.15 74.11
CA ARG A 576 -9.02 8.33 75.50
C ARG A 576 -9.41 9.70 76.09
N GLY A 577 -10.10 10.56 75.35
CA GLY A 577 -10.44 11.93 75.78
C GLY A 577 -9.22 12.85 75.91
N GLN A 578 -8.10 12.53 75.27
CA GLN A 578 -6.86 13.29 75.30
C GLN A 578 -6.78 14.27 74.13
N ALA A 579 -6.11 15.40 74.33
CA ALA A 579 -5.91 16.41 73.28
C ALA A 579 -4.98 15.90 72.17
N THR A 580 -5.29 16.19 70.91
CA THR A 580 -4.48 15.83 69.73
C THR A 580 -3.55 16.98 69.31
N VAL A 581 -2.94 17.65 70.29
CA VAL A 581 -2.07 18.84 70.07
C VAL A 581 -0.62 18.46 70.40
N GLY A 582 0.34 18.85 69.56
CA GLY A 582 1.78 18.52 69.73
C GLY A 582 2.42 18.08 68.41
N SER A 583 3.70 17.70 68.41
CA SER A 583 4.34 17.15 67.20
C SER A 583 3.74 15.79 66.83
N LEU A 584 3.85 15.37 65.57
CA LEU A 584 3.44 14.03 65.12
C LEU A 584 4.02 12.95 66.04
N TRP A 585 5.30 13.07 66.35
CA TRP A 585 6.03 12.07 67.14
C TRP A 585 5.56 12.01 68.60
N ASP A 586 5.23 13.16 69.20
CA ASP A 586 4.68 13.20 70.56
C ASP A 586 3.31 12.53 70.61
N ARG A 587 2.47 12.75 69.58
CA ARG A 587 1.15 12.11 69.48
C ARG A 587 1.28 10.59 69.29
N VAL A 588 2.20 10.14 68.43
CA VAL A 588 2.48 8.70 68.20
C VAL A 588 2.98 8.02 69.49
N ALA A 589 3.93 8.64 70.19
CA ALA A 589 4.44 8.15 71.47
C ALA A 589 3.33 8.11 72.54
N SER A 590 2.53 9.17 72.66
CA SER A 590 1.42 9.28 73.64
C SER A 590 0.29 8.28 73.36
N ALA A 591 0.03 7.97 72.09
CA ALA A 591 -0.94 6.95 71.70
C ALA A 591 -0.44 5.53 72.02
N GLY A 592 0.88 5.34 72.19
CA GLY A 592 1.51 4.04 72.35
C GLY A 592 1.56 3.26 71.03
N LEU A 593 1.71 3.96 69.91
CA LEU A 593 1.70 3.37 68.56
C LEU A 593 3.06 2.86 68.09
N ASP A 594 4.12 3.05 68.88
CA ASP A 594 5.43 2.43 68.66
C ASP A 594 5.31 0.90 68.74
N GLY A 595 5.02 0.25 67.60
CA GLY A 595 4.81 -1.19 67.46
C GLY A 595 3.35 -1.67 67.48
N ALA A 596 2.35 -0.77 67.53
CA ALA A 596 0.93 -1.16 67.57
C ALA A 596 0.33 -1.47 66.19
N ARG A 597 -0.71 -2.31 66.20
CA ARG A 597 -1.51 -2.77 65.05
C ARG A 597 -2.69 -1.83 64.78
N GLY A 598 -3.08 -1.71 63.51
CA GLY A 598 -4.24 -0.94 63.07
C GLY A 598 -4.49 -1.21 61.59
N ASP A 599 -5.75 -1.43 61.22
CA ASP A 599 -6.13 -1.98 59.91
C ASP A 599 -5.50 -1.23 58.70
N ASP A 600 -5.45 0.10 58.75
CA ASP A 600 -4.83 0.92 57.69
C ASP A 600 -3.30 0.76 57.61
N LEU A 601 -2.62 0.70 58.75
CA LEU A 601 -1.17 0.51 58.84
C LEU A 601 -0.76 -0.91 58.46
N ASP A 602 -1.54 -1.90 58.88
CA ASP A 602 -1.30 -3.31 58.55
C ASP A 602 -1.49 -3.55 57.04
N GLY A 603 -2.47 -2.88 56.41
CA GLY A 603 -2.63 -2.85 54.96
C GLY A 603 -1.43 -2.26 54.23
N LEU A 604 -0.92 -1.11 54.68
CA LEU A 604 0.29 -0.47 54.10
C LEU A 604 1.54 -1.35 54.24
N ARG A 605 1.73 -1.98 55.41
CA ARG A 605 2.85 -2.91 55.65
C ARG A 605 2.75 -4.17 54.79
N ALA A 606 1.55 -4.72 54.61
CA ALA A 606 1.31 -5.85 53.72
C ALA A 606 1.60 -5.50 52.25
N ALA A 607 1.19 -4.30 51.81
CA ALA A 607 1.51 -3.78 50.49
C ALA A 607 3.03 -3.63 50.30
N ALA A 608 3.74 -3.03 51.26
CA ALA A 608 5.19 -2.86 51.20
C ALA A 608 5.93 -4.22 51.10
N ARG A 609 5.49 -5.24 51.86
CA ARG A 609 6.05 -6.61 51.76
C ARG A 609 5.81 -7.25 50.40
N THR A 610 4.64 -7.04 49.81
CA THR A 610 4.30 -7.56 48.47
C THR A 610 5.21 -6.94 47.41
N LEU A 611 5.44 -5.63 47.48
CA LEU A 611 6.28 -4.89 46.54
C LEU A 611 7.78 -5.16 46.73
N ALA A 612 8.23 -5.46 47.96
CA ALA A 612 9.64 -5.71 48.26
C ALA A 612 10.25 -6.84 47.42
N GLY A 613 9.46 -7.85 47.04
CA GLY A 613 9.95 -8.98 46.23
C GLY A 613 9.98 -8.74 44.71
N ARG A 614 9.57 -7.56 44.22
CA ARG A 614 9.41 -7.29 42.78
C ARG A 614 10.64 -6.62 42.16
N PRO A 615 10.92 -6.87 40.86
CA PRO A 615 12.00 -6.19 40.14
C PRO A 615 11.88 -4.67 40.16
N VAL A 616 13.02 -3.97 40.18
CA VAL A 616 13.06 -2.50 40.18
C VAL A 616 12.32 -1.90 38.99
N GLY A 617 12.49 -2.46 37.78
CA GLY A 617 11.81 -1.95 36.58
C GLY A 617 10.29 -2.01 36.67
N GLU A 618 9.73 -3.05 37.31
CA GLU A 618 8.29 -3.16 37.54
C GLU A 618 7.79 -2.15 38.57
N LEU A 619 8.56 -1.91 39.63
CA LEU A 619 8.24 -0.89 40.63
C LEU A 619 8.26 0.53 40.03
N GLU A 620 9.23 0.83 39.17
CA GLU A 620 9.34 2.13 38.47
C GLU A 620 8.12 2.36 37.58
N ARG A 621 7.75 1.34 36.83
CA ARG A 621 6.56 1.32 35.97
C ARG A 621 5.28 1.57 36.77
N LEU A 622 5.06 0.81 37.84
CA LEU A 622 3.85 0.93 38.66
C LEU A 622 3.77 2.29 39.33
N LEU A 623 4.88 2.78 39.90
CA LEU A 623 4.94 4.11 40.49
C LEU A 623 4.57 5.20 39.47
N ALA A 624 5.19 5.19 38.30
CA ALA A 624 4.91 6.18 37.25
C ALA A 624 3.44 6.14 36.84
N GLY A 625 2.89 4.95 36.59
CA GLY A 625 1.48 4.79 36.22
C GLY A 625 0.51 5.34 37.26
N TYR A 626 0.74 5.08 38.55
CA TYR A 626 -0.14 5.56 39.63
C TYR A 626 0.00 7.07 39.90
N LEU A 627 1.20 7.64 39.76
CA LEU A 627 1.40 9.09 39.80
C LEU A 627 0.73 9.78 38.62
N ASP A 628 0.81 9.20 37.42
CA ASP A 628 0.14 9.72 36.22
C ASP A 628 -1.39 9.67 36.38
N ALA A 629 -1.94 8.58 36.94
CA ALA A 629 -3.36 8.43 37.27
C ALA A 629 -3.84 9.41 38.35
N ALA A 630 -3.01 9.71 39.34
CA ALA A 630 -3.32 10.76 40.31
C ALA A 630 -3.24 12.18 39.72
N SER A 631 -2.54 12.35 38.60
CA SER A 631 -2.24 13.64 37.99
C SER A 631 -3.18 14.00 36.84
N HIS A 632 -3.05 13.33 35.70
CA HIS A 632 -3.64 13.75 34.42
C HIS A 632 -4.28 12.58 33.64
N ARG A 633 -4.12 11.33 34.08
CA ARG A 633 -4.71 10.15 33.40
C ARG A 633 -6.15 9.90 33.81
N LEU A 634 -7.03 10.79 33.34
CA LEU A 634 -8.47 10.68 33.49
C LEU A 634 -9.02 9.38 32.87
N ASP A 635 -8.41 8.91 31.79
CA ASP A 635 -8.73 7.66 31.10
C ASP A 635 -8.69 6.44 32.04
N ALA A 636 -7.70 6.38 32.94
CA ALA A 636 -7.56 5.28 33.90
C ALA A 636 -8.73 5.24 34.90
N TRP A 637 -9.24 6.40 35.32
CA TRP A 637 -10.37 6.50 36.23
C TRP A 637 -11.71 6.15 35.56
N VAL A 638 -11.89 6.58 34.30
CA VAL A 638 -13.07 6.20 33.51
C VAL A 638 -13.09 4.68 33.27
N ALA A 639 -11.94 4.08 32.96
CA ALA A 639 -11.81 2.64 32.82
C ALA A 639 -12.06 1.90 34.16
N ALA A 640 -11.62 2.46 35.30
CA ALA A 640 -11.89 1.89 36.62
C ALA A 640 -13.40 1.88 36.94
N LEU A 641 -14.11 2.98 36.67
CA LEU A 641 -15.57 3.08 36.82
C LEU A 641 -16.29 2.05 35.93
N ALA A 642 -15.86 1.91 34.67
CA ALA A 642 -16.39 0.89 33.77
C ALA A 642 -16.13 -0.53 34.28
N THR A 643 -14.96 -0.77 34.88
CA THR A 643 -14.56 -2.09 35.42
C THR A 643 -15.34 -2.48 36.68
N GLU A 644 -15.59 -1.53 37.59
CA GLU A 644 -16.47 -1.75 38.75
C GLU A 644 -17.87 -2.17 38.28
N ARG A 645 -18.42 -1.41 37.32
CA ARG A 645 -19.73 -1.73 36.76
C ARG A 645 -19.75 -3.07 36.01
N LEU A 646 -18.68 -3.42 35.31
CA LEU A 646 -18.53 -4.73 34.68
C LEU A 646 -18.53 -5.85 35.74
N ALA A 647 -17.86 -5.66 36.87
CA ALA A 647 -17.84 -6.64 37.96
C ALA A 647 -19.24 -6.89 38.52
N ASP A 648 -20.06 -5.84 38.68
CA ASP A 648 -21.47 -5.98 39.07
C ASP A 648 -22.27 -6.79 38.03
N GLN A 649 -22.11 -6.47 36.74
CA GLN A 649 -22.79 -7.16 35.65
C GLN A 649 -22.39 -8.65 35.58
N ARG A 650 -21.10 -8.95 35.74
CA ARG A 650 -20.57 -10.32 35.75
C ARG A 650 -21.00 -11.09 36.99
N SER A 651 -21.11 -10.43 38.15
CA SER A 651 -21.62 -11.07 39.38
C SER A 651 -23.09 -11.46 39.23
N ALA A 652 -23.89 -10.65 38.54
CA ALA A 652 -25.31 -10.95 38.28
C ALA A 652 -25.52 -11.93 37.12
N ARG A 653 -24.75 -11.78 36.03
CA ARG A 653 -24.85 -12.59 34.80
C ARG A 653 -23.45 -12.92 34.25
N PRO A 654 -22.77 -13.95 34.77
CA PRO A 654 -21.35 -14.22 34.48
C PRO A 654 -20.99 -14.30 33.00
N ARG A 655 -21.84 -14.94 32.19
CA ARG A 655 -21.57 -15.20 30.77
C ARG A 655 -22.35 -14.33 29.79
N ALA A 656 -23.23 -13.43 30.27
CA ALA A 656 -24.02 -12.60 29.37
C ALA A 656 -23.14 -11.51 28.76
N ALA A 657 -23.13 -11.41 27.45
CA ALA A 657 -22.46 -10.34 26.71
C ALA A 657 -23.07 -10.23 25.30
N TRP A 658 -23.11 -9.02 24.76
CA TRP A 658 -23.39 -8.78 23.35
C TRP A 658 -22.08 -8.76 22.57
N LEU A 659 -22.05 -9.37 21.39
CA LEU A 659 -20.88 -9.32 20.51
C LEU A 659 -21.14 -8.29 19.41
N GLY A 660 -20.08 -7.60 19.01
CA GLY A 660 -20.20 -6.57 18.00
C GLY A 660 -18.84 -6.17 17.46
N GLY A 661 -18.86 -5.14 16.62
CA GLY A 661 -17.65 -4.58 16.07
C GLY A 661 -17.60 -3.06 16.22
N TRP A 662 -16.40 -2.50 16.19
CA TRP A 662 -16.21 -1.06 16.21
C TRP A 662 -15.00 -0.61 15.40
N ALA A 663 -15.08 0.62 14.92
CA ALA A 663 -13.94 1.36 14.40
C ALA A 663 -14.16 2.86 14.54
N TRP A 664 -13.08 3.61 14.46
CA TRP A 664 -13.07 5.05 14.60
C TRP A 664 -12.06 5.67 13.64
N LEU A 665 -12.40 6.83 13.08
CA LEU A 665 -11.55 7.58 12.17
C LEU A 665 -11.52 9.06 12.58
N ASP A 666 -10.31 9.62 12.69
CA ASP A 666 -10.08 11.03 12.99
C ASP A 666 -10.30 11.91 11.76
N ARG A 667 -11.07 12.99 11.90
CA ARG A 667 -11.25 14.08 10.90
C ARG A 667 -11.16 13.58 9.44
N PRO A 668 -12.08 12.72 8.96
CA PRO A 668 -12.04 12.25 7.58
C PRO A 668 -12.36 13.40 6.62
N ARG A 669 -11.33 14.08 6.11
CA ARG A 669 -11.48 15.23 5.21
C ARG A 669 -11.51 14.79 3.75
N PRO A 670 -12.23 15.51 2.87
CA PRO A 670 -12.06 15.37 1.42
C PRO A 670 -10.60 15.69 1.05
N GLY A 671 -9.90 14.73 0.44
CA GLY A 671 -8.49 14.89 0.06
C GLY A 671 -8.30 15.99 -0.99
N ARG A 672 -7.23 16.80 -0.86
CA ARG A 672 -6.86 17.85 -1.84
C ARG A 672 -5.95 17.35 -2.96
N SER A 673 -5.42 16.12 -2.86
CA SER A 673 -4.44 15.57 -3.79
C SER A 673 -5.10 14.71 -4.88
N ALA A 674 -5.00 15.16 -6.13
CA ALA A 674 -5.45 14.45 -7.32
C ALA A 674 -4.54 13.26 -7.74
N ARG A 675 -3.62 12.79 -6.88
CA ARG A 675 -2.85 11.58 -7.16
C ARG A 675 -3.60 10.39 -6.58
N PRO A 676 -4.12 9.48 -7.40
CA PRO A 676 -4.53 8.18 -6.90
C PRO A 676 -3.30 7.58 -6.22
N SER A 677 -3.42 7.16 -4.95
CA SER A 677 -2.63 6.01 -4.54
C SER A 677 -3.08 4.89 -5.48
N ALA A 678 -2.30 4.60 -6.52
CA ALA A 678 -2.59 3.46 -7.39
C ALA A 678 -2.83 2.28 -6.46
N ASP A 679 -3.96 1.59 -6.67
CA ASP A 679 -4.37 0.39 -5.93
C ASP A 679 -3.11 -0.43 -5.62
N GLY A 680 -2.92 -0.85 -4.36
CA GLY A 680 -1.66 -1.35 -3.80
C GLY A 680 -1.15 -2.64 -4.44
N TYR A 681 -0.94 -2.65 -5.75
CA TYR A 681 -0.33 -3.63 -6.61
C TYR A 681 0.01 -3.01 -7.98
N VAL A 682 1.15 -3.37 -8.55
CA VAL A 682 1.52 -3.07 -9.93
C VAL A 682 1.35 -4.35 -10.74
N HIS A 683 0.37 -4.38 -11.63
CA HIS A 683 0.25 -5.47 -12.60
C HIS A 683 1.34 -5.30 -13.66
N ALA A 684 2.07 -6.38 -13.96
CA ALA A 684 3.13 -6.41 -14.94
C ALA A 684 2.88 -7.53 -15.95
N PRO A 685 3.25 -7.35 -17.24
CA PRO A 685 3.03 -8.34 -18.29
C PRO A 685 3.74 -9.68 -18.06
N SER A 686 4.75 -9.71 -17.19
CA SER A 686 5.52 -10.91 -16.85
C SER A 686 5.97 -10.91 -15.38
N LEU A 687 6.33 -12.09 -14.85
CA LEU A 687 6.95 -12.20 -13.52
C LEU A 687 8.27 -11.42 -13.41
N ALA A 688 9.02 -11.34 -14.51
CA ALA A 688 10.26 -10.59 -14.60
C ALA A 688 10.02 -9.09 -14.35
N GLN A 689 9.08 -8.51 -15.10
CA GLN A 689 8.69 -7.11 -14.94
C GLN A 689 8.03 -6.86 -13.57
N ALA A 690 7.28 -7.82 -13.03
CA ALA A 690 6.73 -7.70 -11.67
C ALA A 690 7.82 -7.59 -10.60
N ARG A 691 8.90 -8.37 -10.69
CA ARG A 691 10.03 -8.27 -9.75
C ARG A 691 10.74 -6.92 -9.87
N SER A 692 10.97 -6.44 -11.09
CA SER A 692 11.57 -5.12 -11.32
C SER A 692 10.66 -4.01 -10.78
N ALA A 693 9.36 -4.07 -11.03
CA ALA A 693 8.37 -3.14 -10.49
C ALA A 693 8.35 -3.15 -8.96
N ALA A 694 8.46 -4.32 -8.32
CA ALA A 694 8.53 -4.43 -6.87
C ALA A 694 9.77 -3.72 -6.29
N VAL A 695 10.93 -3.90 -6.92
CA VAL A 695 12.19 -3.25 -6.49
C VAL A 695 12.12 -1.73 -6.70
N LEU A 696 11.67 -1.28 -7.88
CA LEU A 696 11.51 0.14 -8.19
C LEU A 696 10.51 0.81 -7.25
N ARG A 697 9.40 0.12 -6.96
CA ARG A 697 8.39 0.60 -6.02
C ARG A 697 8.93 0.71 -4.60
N ALA A 698 9.62 -0.33 -4.11
CA ALA A 698 10.25 -0.29 -2.79
C ALA A 698 11.30 0.82 -2.67
N ALA A 699 12.07 1.06 -3.73
CA ALA A 699 13.04 2.16 -3.77
C ALA A 699 12.34 3.53 -3.76
N PHE A 700 11.28 3.73 -4.53
CA PHE A 700 10.46 4.94 -4.44
C PHE A 700 9.89 5.14 -3.04
N ASP A 701 9.25 4.12 -2.45
CA ASP A 701 8.62 4.22 -1.14
C ASP A 701 9.65 4.55 -0.03
N ALA A 702 10.88 4.03 -0.14
CA ALA A 702 11.99 4.33 0.77
C ALA A 702 12.53 5.77 0.66
N HIS A 703 12.40 6.40 -0.52
CA HIS A 703 13.01 7.69 -0.85
C HIS A 703 12.01 8.81 -1.18
N GLN A 704 10.71 8.54 -1.11
CA GLN A 704 9.66 9.51 -1.43
C GLN A 704 9.64 10.74 -0.50
N HIS A 705 10.27 10.63 0.69
CA HIS A 705 10.36 11.69 1.71
C HIS A 705 11.77 12.30 1.84
N ASP A 706 12.66 12.10 0.86
CA ASP A 706 14.00 12.68 0.90
C ASP A 706 13.95 14.22 0.87
N ARG A 707 14.94 14.87 1.51
CA ARG A 707 14.99 16.34 1.71
C ARG A 707 14.93 17.18 0.44
N ILE A 708 15.18 16.58 -0.73
CA ILE A 708 15.24 17.25 -2.04
C ILE A 708 13.94 17.02 -2.85
N GLY A 709 13.01 16.22 -2.31
CA GLY A 709 11.80 15.76 -2.99
C GLY A 709 11.82 14.24 -3.21
N PRO A 710 10.78 13.66 -3.86
CA PRO A 710 10.69 12.22 -4.06
C PRO A 710 11.75 11.75 -5.06
N SER A 711 12.85 11.20 -4.55
CA SER A 711 13.87 10.53 -5.37
C SER A 711 13.27 9.28 -6.01
N LEU A 712 13.73 8.91 -7.22
CA LEU A 712 13.31 7.67 -7.91
C LEU A 712 11.79 7.61 -8.21
N ALA A 713 11.15 8.76 -8.40
CA ALA A 713 9.77 8.88 -8.87
C ALA A 713 9.69 8.66 -10.39
N LEU A 714 9.84 7.42 -10.84
CA LEU A 714 9.88 7.08 -12.26
C LEU A 714 8.50 7.14 -12.91
N ASP A 715 8.43 7.66 -14.11
CA ASP A 715 7.23 7.70 -14.94
C ASP A 715 7.48 7.05 -16.29
N LEU A 716 6.98 5.82 -16.41
CA LEU A 716 7.08 4.99 -17.61
C LEU A 716 5.77 5.00 -18.41
N THR A 717 5.10 6.16 -18.49
CA THR A 717 3.96 6.33 -19.40
C THR A 717 4.37 6.04 -20.86
N ALA A 718 3.44 5.50 -21.63
CA ALA A 718 3.71 5.10 -23.02
C ALA A 718 4.27 6.25 -23.87
N GLU A 719 3.75 7.46 -23.70
CA GLU A 719 4.23 8.66 -24.41
C GLU A 719 5.70 8.96 -24.08
N ARG A 720 6.08 8.91 -22.80
CA ARG A 720 7.46 9.15 -22.33
C ARG A 720 8.40 8.06 -22.82
N VAL A 721 8.01 6.79 -22.73
CA VAL A 721 8.80 5.65 -23.23
C VAL A 721 9.04 5.77 -24.74
N HIS A 722 8.03 6.11 -25.53
CA HIS A 722 8.18 6.33 -26.97
C HIS A 722 9.11 7.52 -27.29
N ALA A 723 8.97 8.64 -26.56
CA ALA A 723 9.82 9.81 -26.74
C ALA A 723 11.30 9.52 -26.41
N ALA A 724 11.53 8.77 -25.33
CA ALA A 724 12.86 8.30 -24.93
C ALA A 724 13.47 7.35 -25.96
N ARG A 725 12.72 6.33 -26.38
CA ARG A 725 13.18 5.34 -27.38
C ARG A 725 13.52 6.00 -28.72
N ALA A 726 12.69 6.90 -29.22
CA ALA A 726 12.98 7.64 -30.45
C ALA A 726 14.32 8.42 -30.38
N LEU A 727 14.65 8.98 -29.21
CA LEU A 727 15.93 9.67 -29.01
C LEU A 727 17.10 8.67 -28.94
N LEU A 728 16.95 7.56 -28.22
CA LEU A 728 17.96 6.50 -28.12
C LEU A 728 18.22 5.85 -29.50
N ASP A 729 17.19 5.64 -30.31
CA ASP A 729 17.27 5.06 -31.65
C ASP A 729 18.06 5.97 -32.60
N ASP A 730 17.80 7.27 -32.56
CA ASP A 730 18.55 8.29 -33.30
C ASP A 730 20.05 8.26 -32.95
N LEU A 731 20.37 8.17 -31.65
CA LEU A 731 21.75 8.08 -31.18
C LEU A 731 22.41 6.77 -31.63
N ARG A 732 21.70 5.64 -31.55
CA ARG A 732 22.17 4.33 -32.04
C ARG A 732 22.39 4.29 -33.55
N ALA A 733 21.60 5.06 -34.31
CA ALA A 733 21.77 5.25 -35.75
C ALA A 733 22.95 6.17 -36.12
N GLY A 734 23.73 6.64 -35.14
CA GLY A 734 24.92 7.46 -35.34
C GLY A 734 24.64 8.96 -35.46
N ARG A 735 23.41 9.42 -35.19
CA ARG A 735 23.09 10.85 -35.13
C ARG A 735 23.57 11.43 -33.80
N SER A 736 24.11 12.65 -33.81
CA SER A 736 24.53 13.32 -32.57
C SER A 736 23.34 13.82 -31.75
N LEU A 737 23.44 13.78 -30.42
CA LEU A 737 22.43 14.31 -29.48
C LEU A 737 22.07 15.77 -29.80
N ALA A 738 23.08 16.58 -30.10
CA ALA A 738 22.93 17.97 -30.53
C ALA A 738 21.97 18.11 -31.72
N ARG A 739 22.09 17.22 -32.71
CA ARG A 739 21.26 17.26 -33.91
C ARG A 739 19.85 16.72 -33.66
N SER A 740 19.70 15.62 -32.91
CA SER A 740 18.39 15.01 -32.62
C SER A 740 17.50 15.93 -31.79
N LEU A 741 18.06 16.52 -30.72
CA LEU A 741 17.34 17.54 -29.93
C LEU A 741 17.05 18.79 -30.75
N GLY A 742 17.98 19.21 -31.61
CA GLY A 742 17.79 20.34 -32.52
C GLY A 742 16.63 20.14 -33.49
N LEU A 743 16.54 18.97 -34.13
CA LEU A 743 15.40 18.59 -34.99
C LEU A 743 14.08 18.66 -34.24
N TRP A 744 14.05 18.08 -33.04
CA TRP A 744 12.82 18.05 -32.25
C TRP A 744 12.38 19.45 -31.82
N ILE A 745 13.30 20.32 -31.40
CA ILE A 745 12.98 21.72 -31.05
C ILE A 745 12.42 22.46 -32.27
N GLU A 746 13.04 22.32 -33.44
CA GLU A 746 12.58 22.94 -34.70
C GLU A 746 11.18 22.46 -35.10
N ALA A 747 10.92 21.15 -34.98
CA ALA A 747 9.61 20.57 -35.22
C ALA A 747 8.57 21.07 -34.22
N TRP A 748 8.88 21.03 -32.92
CA TRP A 748 7.99 21.49 -31.86
C TRP A 748 7.59 22.96 -32.06
N LEU A 749 8.56 23.84 -32.36
CA LEU A 749 8.29 25.26 -32.63
C LEU A 749 7.41 25.44 -33.87
N THR A 750 7.61 24.64 -34.90
CA THR A 750 6.80 24.70 -36.12
C THR A 750 5.35 24.26 -35.84
N ASP A 751 5.17 23.14 -35.14
CA ASP A 751 3.86 22.58 -34.81
C ASP A 751 3.03 23.48 -33.89
N HIS A 752 3.71 24.30 -33.06
CA HIS A 752 3.06 25.25 -32.15
C HIS A 752 2.95 26.68 -32.72
N GLY A 753 3.18 26.86 -34.03
CA GLY A 753 3.03 28.15 -34.71
C GLY A 753 4.14 29.18 -34.42
N GLN A 754 5.26 28.74 -33.85
CA GLN A 754 6.42 29.54 -33.45
C GLN A 754 7.63 29.36 -34.37
N GLY A 755 7.45 28.83 -35.59
CA GLY A 755 8.54 28.56 -36.54
C GLY A 755 9.45 29.76 -36.87
N GLY A 756 8.94 31.00 -36.73
CA GLY A 756 9.73 32.23 -36.87
C GLY A 756 10.87 32.38 -35.86
N GLN A 757 10.83 31.67 -34.74
CA GLN A 757 11.87 31.69 -33.70
C GLN A 757 13.08 30.80 -34.01
N ILE A 758 12.98 29.89 -34.99
CA ILE A 758 14.05 28.94 -35.34
C ILE A 758 15.32 29.68 -35.81
N GLY A 759 15.18 30.68 -36.68
CA GLY A 759 16.31 31.47 -37.18
C GLY A 759 17.05 32.25 -36.08
N PRO A 760 16.36 33.02 -35.22
CA PRO A 760 16.93 33.65 -34.04
C PRO A 760 17.62 32.67 -33.08
N LEU A 761 17.01 31.50 -32.82
CA LEU A 761 17.58 30.48 -31.94
C LEU A 761 18.88 29.89 -32.50
N ARG A 762 18.91 29.54 -33.79
CA ARG A 762 20.13 29.06 -34.47
C ARG A 762 21.28 30.08 -34.35
N LEU A 763 20.98 31.36 -34.55
CA LEU A 763 21.97 32.44 -34.40
C LEU A 763 22.47 32.58 -32.94
N ALA A 764 21.59 32.42 -31.96
CA ALA A 764 21.93 32.58 -30.54
C ALA A 764 22.82 31.45 -29.98
N VAL A 765 22.83 30.28 -30.61
CA VAL A 765 23.59 29.09 -30.17
C VAL A 765 24.77 28.74 -31.10
N ALA A 766 24.89 29.41 -32.24
CA ALA A 766 25.99 29.21 -33.17
C ALA A 766 27.33 29.67 -32.58
N GLU A 767 28.40 28.92 -32.87
CA GLU A 767 29.77 29.38 -32.66
C GLU A 767 30.17 30.28 -33.83
N ALA A 768 30.67 31.47 -33.53
CA ALA A 768 31.08 32.44 -34.55
C ALA A 768 32.18 31.84 -35.44
N SER A 769 31.79 31.40 -36.65
CA SER A 769 32.71 31.02 -37.72
C SER A 769 32.59 32.08 -38.82
N PRO A 770 33.68 32.80 -39.17
CA PRO A 770 33.61 33.86 -40.16
C PRO A 770 33.21 33.30 -41.54
N GLY A 771 32.11 33.82 -42.11
CA GLY A 771 31.67 33.52 -43.48
C GLY A 771 30.51 32.52 -43.63
N VAL A 772 29.96 31.96 -42.54
CA VAL A 772 28.81 31.03 -42.58
C VAL A 772 27.55 31.71 -42.03
N ASP A 773 26.44 31.65 -42.78
CA ASP A 773 25.14 32.11 -42.26
C ASP A 773 24.62 31.11 -41.21
N ALA A 774 24.70 31.51 -39.94
CA ALA A 774 24.25 30.72 -38.80
C ALA A 774 22.76 30.33 -38.89
N ARG A 775 21.92 31.07 -39.62
CA ARG A 775 20.49 30.74 -39.79
C ARG A 775 20.28 29.54 -40.72
N ALA A 776 21.24 29.26 -41.60
CA ALA A 776 21.23 28.11 -42.50
C ALA A 776 21.81 26.84 -41.86
N LEU A 777 22.43 26.94 -40.67
CA LEU A 777 22.94 25.79 -39.93
C LEU A 777 21.81 25.06 -39.20
N PRO A 778 21.89 23.72 -39.06
CA PRO A 778 21.00 22.98 -38.17
C PRO A 778 21.12 23.49 -36.72
N LEU A 779 20.00 23.57 -36.00
CA LEU A 779 20.02 23.93 -34.58
C LEU A 779 20.79 22.88 -33.76
N ASP A 780 21.68 23.34 -32.89
CA ASP A 780 22.31 22.52 -31.85
C ASP A 780 21.43 22.53 -30.59
N GLY A 781 20.67 21.45 -30.39
CA GLY A 781 19.73 21.33 -29.27
C GLY A 781 20.40 21.24 -27.90
N VAL A 782 21.65 20.77 -27.81
CA VAL A 782 22.38 20.71 -26.53
C VAL A 782 22.84 22.10 -26.11
N ARG A 783 23.33 22.91 -27.06
CA ARG A 783 23.69 24.31 -26.80
C ARG A 783 22.47 25.17 -26.49
N ALA A 784 21.35 24.94 -27.20
CA ALA A 784 20.08 25.58 -26.87
C ALA A 784 19.66 25.27 -25.43
N PHE A 785 19.65 23.98 -25.04
CA PHE A 785 19.32 23.55 -23.68
C PHE A 785 20.24 24.14 -22.61
N ARG A 786 21.57 24.07 -22.80
CA ARG A 786 22.56 24.63 -21.84
C ARG A 786 22.42 26.14 -21.68
N ARG A 787 22.03 26.86 -22.73
CA ARG A 787 21.79 28.30 -22.68
C ARG A 787 20.52 28.63 -21.88
N TRP A 788 19.46 27.83 -22.02
CA TRP A 788 18.21 28.00 -21.25
C TRP A 788 18.36 27.67 -19.76
N ASN A 789 19.31 26.81 -19.39
CA ASN A 789 19.52 26.39 -18.00
C ASN A 789 20.52 27.27 -17.21
N ARG A 790 20.85 28.48 -17.70
CA ARG A 790 21.67 29.48 -16.99
C ARG A 790 20.78 30.46 -16.18
N PRO A 791 21.26 31.06 -15.08
CA PRO A 791 20.47 31.90 -14.17
C PRO A 791 19.95 33.23 -14.74
N ALA A 792 20.23 33.55 -16.00
CA ALA A 792 19.59 34.62 -16.75
C ALA A 792 18.90 34.00 -17.99
N PRO A 793 17.62 33.62 -17.89
CA PRO A 793 16.85 33.12 -19.04
C PRO A 793 16.84 34.18 -20.16
N LEU A 794 16.73 33.75 -21.42
CA LEU A 794 16.40 34.67 -22.51
C LEU A 794 14.93 35.06 -22.37
N ASP A 795 14.61 36.35 -22.49
CA ASP A 795 13.27 36.92 -22.26
C ASP A 795 12.17 36.49 -23.29
N ASP A 796 12.43 35.52 -24.19
CA ASP A 796 11.56 35.20 -25.34
C ASP A 796 11.33 33.69 -25.60
N VAL A 797 11.66 32.80 -24.66
CA VAL A 797 11.52 31.34 -24.85
C VAL A 797 10.22 30.83 -24.22
N ASP A 798 9.41 30.10 -24.99
CA ASP A 798 8.18 29.49 -24.48
C ASP A 798 8.48 28.51 -23.33
N PRO A 799 7.97 28.74 -22.09
CA PRO A 799 8.18 27.83 -20.96
C PRO A 799 7.73 26.39 -21.22
N ARG A 800 6.75 26.20 -22.12
CA ARG A 800 6.24 24.87 -22.48
C ARG A 800 7.27 24.05 -23.26
N LEU A 801 8.06 24.69 -24.13
CA LEU A 801 9.16 24.03 -24.84
C LEU A 801 10.22 23.52 -23.87
N VAL A 802 10.62 24.36 -22.92
CA VAL A 802 11.64 24.01 -21.91
C VAL A 802 11.15 22.87 -21.02
N ALA A 803 9.87 22.92 -20.61
CA ALA A 803 9.25 21.84 -19.84
C ALA A 803 9.22 20.53 -20.63
N ALA A 804 8.77 20.55 -21.89
CA ALA A 804 8.71 19.36 -22.75
C ALA A 804 10.10 18.78 -23.07
N LEU A 805 11.12 19.63 -23.24
CA LEU A 805 12.49 19.17 -23.44
C LEU A 805 13.08 18.51 -22.18
N ARG A 806 12.82 19.10 -21.00
CA ARG A 806 13.21 18.51 -19.71
C ARG A 806 12.53 17.16 -19.50
N ASP A 807 11.23 17.10 -19.73
CA ASP A 807 10.44 15.88 -19.62
C ASP A 807 10.96 14.76 -20.53
N ARG A 808 11.35 15.10 -21.77
CA ARG A 808 11.94 14.15 -22.71
C ARG A 808 13.30 13.60 -22.27
N LEU A 809 14.17 14.44 -21.69
CA LEU A 809 15.46 14.00 -21.14
C LEU A 809 15.26 13.16 -19.87
N ASP A 810 14.33 13.56 -19.02
CA ASP A 810 13.93 12.83 -17.82
C ASP A 810 13.33 11.47 -18.16
N ALA A 811 12.54 11.37 -19.24
CA ALA A 811 12.02 10.11 -19.75
C ALA A 811 13.12 9.12 -20.18
N VAL A 812 14.24 9.62 -20.72
CA VAL A 812 15.41 8.78 -21.02
C VAL A 812 16.07 8.29 -19.73
N ALA A 813 16.18 9.16 -18.72
CA ALA A 813 16.72 8.79 -17.43
C ALA A 813 15.87 7.72 -16.74
N ASP A 814 14.55 7.91 -16.72
CA ASP A 814 13.59 6.96 -16.15
C ASP A 814 13.65 5.60 -16.84
N LEU A 815 13.66 5.59 -18.17
CA LEU A 815 13.72 4.35 -18.95
C LEU A 815 15.04 3.59 -18.73
N LEU A 816 16.19 4.27 -18.78
CA LEU A 816 17.50 3.63 -18.59
C LEU A 816 17.71 3.15 -17.16
N LEU A 817 17.23 3.92 -16.16
CA LEU A 817 17.31 3.51 -14.76
C LEU A 817 16.41 2.30 -14.49
N ALA A 818 15.18 2.31 -15.02
CA ALA A 818 14.26 1.18 -14.89
C ALA A 818 14.79 -0.07 -15.60
N ASP A 819 15.38 0.08 -16.79
CA ASP A 819 15.99 -1.01 -17.56
C ASP A 819 17.27 -1.56 -16.90
N GLY A 820 18.09 -0.69 -16.33
CA GLY A 820 19.26 -1.09 -15.54
C GLY A 820 18.86 -1.92 -14.31
N VAL A 821 17.83 -1.50 -13.59
CA VAL A 821 17.25 -2.27 -12.47
C VAL A 821 16.65 -3.60 -12.98
N HIS A 822 15.99 -3.59 -14.13
CA HIS A 822 15.48 -4.80 -14.75
C HIS A 822 16.59 -5.83 -14.96
N HIS A 823 17.70 -5.45 -15.60
CA HIS A 823 18.82 -6.35 -15.82
C HIS A 823 19.52 -6.79 -14.52
N ALA A 824 19.67 -5.89 -13.54
CA ALA A 824 20.28 -6.21 -12.25
C ALA A 824 19.47 -7.28 -11.48
N VAL A 825 18.14 -7.15 -11.44
CA VAL A 825 17.25 -8.11 -10.78
C VAL A 825 17.30 -9.50 -11.43
N HIS A 826 17.63 -9.57 -12.72
CA HIS A 826 17.73 -10.81 -13.48
C HIS A 826 19.17 -11.37 -13.56
N GLY A 827 20.13 -10.76 -12.86
CA GLY A 827 21.51 -11.24 -12.80
C GLY A 827 22.36 -10.88 -14.01
N ASP A 828 21.90 -10.01 -14.91
CA ASP A 828 22.68 -9.50 -16.04
C ASP A 828 23.40 -8.20 -15.65
N GLY A 829 24.45 -8.36 -14.84
CA GLY A 829 25.25 -7.23 -14.34
C GLY A 829 25.95 -6.43 -15.45
N VAL A 830 26.24 -7.07 -16.59
CA VAL A 830 26.90 -6.40 -17.73
C VAL A 830 25.94 -5.40 -18.37
N ARG A 831 24.71 -5.81 -18.70
CA ARG A 831 23.71 -4.89 -19.27
C ARG A 831 23.23 -3.84 -18.28
N ALA A 832 23.07 -4.21 -17.01
CA ALA A 832 22.78 -3.24 -15.96
C ALA A 832 23.85 -2.15 -15.89
N GLY A 833 25.13 -2.55 -15.93
CA GLY A 833 26.27 -1.63 -16.00
C GLY A 833 26.24 -0.73 -17.23
N LEU A 834 25.94 -1.26 -18.41
CA LEU A 834 25.85 -0.47 -19.64
C LEU A 834 24.73 0.57 -19.63
N ALA A 835 23.55 0.22 -19.09
CA ALA A 835 22.43 1.16 -18.98
C ALA A 835 22.75 2.29 -17.99
N LEU A 836 23.39 1.96 -16.86
CA LEU A 836 23.81 2.94 -15.84
C LEU A 836 25.00 3.79 -16.32
N ASP A 837 25.96 3.21 -17.03
CA ASP A 837 27.10 3.93 -17.63
C ASP A 837 26.61 4.90 -18.72
N ALA A 838 25.61 4.51 -19.52
CA ALA A 838 24.98 5.38 -20.50
C ALA A 838 24.26 6.56 -19.82
N LEU A 839 23.61 6.31 -18.68
CA LEU A 839 22.96 7.35 -17.86
C LEU A 839 23.98 8.31 -17.21
N GLU A 840 25.08 7.78 -16.65
CA GLU A 840 26.08 8.55 -15.92
C GLU A 840 27.01 9.34 -16.85
N ARG A 841 27.54 8.68 -17.90
CA ARG A 841 28.62 9.23 -18.72
C ARG A 841 28.15 9.78 -20.06
N GLY A 842 26.97 9.39 -20.55
CA GLY A 842 26.43 9.84 -21.84
C GLY A 842 27.19 9.40 -23.09
N ASP A 843 28.38 8.78 -22.95
CA ASP A 843 29.31 8.43 -24.04
C ASP A 843 29.59 6.91 -24.13
N GLY A 844 28.76 6.06 -23.51
CA GLY A 844 28.85 4.60 -23.58
C GLY A 844 27.99 3.98 -24.71
N PRO A 845 28.20 2.69 -25.06
CA PRO A 845 27.31 2.01 -26.00
C PRO A 845 25.90 1.96 -25.41
N ILE A 846 24.96 2.65 -26.04
CA ILE A 846 23.57 2.76 -25.59
C ILE A 846 22.88 1.41 -25.79
N PRO A 847 22.54 0.67 -24.71
CA PRO A 847 21.83 -0.59 -24.85
C PRO A 847 20.41 -0.35 -25.38
N GLU A 848 19.87 -1.33 -26.10
CA GLU A 848 18.45 -1.30 -26.46
C GLU A 848 17.62 -1.66 -25.22
N PRO A 849 16.73 -0.78 -24.74
CA PRO A 849 15.89 -1.08 -23.58
C PRO A 849 15.03 -2.31 -23.81
N GLN A 850 14.94 -3.17 -22.78
CA GLN A 850 14.20 -4.43 -22.81
C GLN A 850 13.03 -4.47 -21.84
N LEU A 851 13.02 -3.64 -20.80
CA LEU A 851 11.96 -3.59 -19.79
C LEU A 851 10.56 -3.39 -20.40
N ASP A 852 10.43 -2.59 -21.45
CA ASP A 852 9.17 -2.25 -22.11
C ASP A 852 8.67 -3.32 -23.10
N ARG A 853 9.46 -4.38 -23.35
CA ARG A 853 9.06 -5.48 -24.23
C ARG A 853 8.27 -6.53 -23.44
N ALA A 854 7.01 -6.73 -23.81
CA ALA A 854 6.25 -7.88 -23.33
C ALA A 854 6.82 -9.17 -23.93
N VAL A 855 7.14 -10.15 -23.09
CA VAL A 855 7.44 -11.51 -23.55
C VAL A 855 6.11 -12.12 -24.00
N VAL A 856 5.91 -12.19 -25.30
CA VAL A 856 4.76 -12.88 -25.88
C VAL A 856 5.13 -14.35 -25.99
N ASP A 857 4.56 -15.19 -25.12
CA ASP A 857 4.62 -16.64 -25.29
C ASP A 857 3.55 -17.07 -26.29
N GLY A 858 3.95 -17.91 -27.24
CA GLY A 858 3.02 -18.43 -28.24
C GLY A 858 3.70 -19.18 -29.37
N PRO A 859 2.91 -19.88 -30.19
CA PRO A 859 3.46 -20.57 -31.36
C PRO A 859 4.01 -19.55 -32.36
N HIS A 860 5.27 -19.75 -32.76
CA HIS A 860 5.85 -19.03 -33.88
C HIS A 860 5.07 -19.36 -35.16
N ARG A 861 4.52 -18.33 -35.80
CA ARG A 861 3.93 -18.40 -37.13
C ARG A 861 4.88 -17.82 -38.14
N ARG A 862 5.21 -18.62 -39.15
CA ARG A 862 5.97 -18.16 -40.32
C ARG A 862 4.98 -17.68 -41.36
N TRP A 863 5.12 -16.43 -41.79
CA TRP A 863 4.31 -15.82 -42.84
C TRP A 863 5.10 -15.73 -44.14
N ARG A 864 4.41 -15.98 -45.25
CA ARG A 864 4.95 -15.89 -46.61
C ARG A 864 3.93 -15.20 -47.49
N VAL A 865 4.33 -14.11 -48.13
CA VAL A 865 3.53 -13.46 -49.18
C VAL A 865 4.10 -13.89 -50.52
N VAL A 866 3.28 -14.50 -51.36
CA VAL A 866 3.68 -15.03 -52.67
C VAL A 866 2.80 -14.47 -53.77
N LEU A 867 3.41 -14.12 -54.91
CA LEU A 867 2.74 -13.73 -56.14
C LEU A 867 2.56 -14.96 -57.03
N ALA A 868 1.32 -15.32 -57.34
CA ALA A 868 0.94 -16.40 -58.25
C ALA A 868 0.70 -15.88 -59.66
N LEU A 869 1.51 -16.39 -60.60
CA LEU A 869 1.58 -15.93 -61.99
C LEU A 869 0.87 -16.92 -62.91
N ALA A 870 -0.41 -16.66 -63.20
CA ALA A 870 -1.18 -17.44 -64.17
C ALA A 870 -0.66 -17.27 -65.60
N ALA A 871 -0.91 -18.28 -66.44
CA ALA A 871 -0.89 -18.07 -67.88
C ALA A 871 -2.07 -17.15 -68.29
N GLY A 872 -1.80 -16.13 -69.09
CA GLY A 872 -2.80 -15.16 -69.53
C GLY A 872 -2.59 -14.72 -70.98
N PRO A 873 -3.51 -13.90 -71.51
CA PRO A 873 -3.40 -13.39 -72.87
C PRO A 873 -2.14 -12.52 -73.01
N SER A 874 -1.39 -12.75 -74.09
CA SER A 874 -0.19 -11.98 -74.42
C SER A 874 -0.55 -10.60 -74.97
N TRP A 875 0.15 -9.55 -74.53
CA TRP A 875 0.11 -8.23 -75.17
C TRP A 875 0.63 -8.28 -76.63
N PRO A 876 0.30 -7.32 -77.50
CA PRO A 876 0.89 -7.18 -78.82
C PRO A 876 2.42 -6.97 -78.72
N GLY A 877 3.22 -7.75 -79.45
CA GLY A 877 4.69 -7.65 -79.43
C GLY A 877 5.42 -8.67 -78.53
N THR A 878 4.70 -9.49 -77.76
CA THR A 878 5.28 -10.56 -76.91
C THR A 878 6.22 -11.50 -77.66
N ALA A 879 5.93 -11.82 -78.93
CA ALA A 879 6.75 -12.72 -79.76
C ALA A 879 8.12 -12.12 -80.17
N SER A 880 8.28 -10.80 -80.07
CA SER A 880 9.50 -10.05 -80.41
C SER A 880 10.22 -9.45 -79.20
N CYS A 881 9.66 -9.61 -77.99
CA CYS A 881 10.20 -9.02 -76.76
C CYS A 881 10.98 -10.05 -75.95
N ALA A 882 12.28 -9.83 -75.79
CA ALA A 882 13.17 -10.72 -75.03
C ALA A 882 12.71 -10.94 -73.57
N ARG A 883 12.19 -9.90 -72.90
CA ARG A 883 11.68 -10.01 -71.51
C ARG A 883 10.41 -10.87 -71.40
N ALA A 884 9.47 -10.68 -72.33
CA ALA A 884 8.25 -11.47 -72.37
C ALA A 884 8.49 -12.92 -72.81
N ILE A 885 9.49 -13.15 -73.68
CA ILE A 885 9.95 -14.51 -73.99
C ILE A 885 10.57 -15.15 -72.76
N ALA A 886 11.47 -14.45 -72.05
CA ALA A 886 12.12 -15.00 -70.86
C ALA A 886 11.13 -15.33 -69.73
N ALA A 887 10.18 -14.44 -69.44
CA ALA A 887 9.22 -14.56 -68.33
C ALA A 887 7.76 -14.27 -68.77
N PRO A 888 7.12 -15.17 -69.54
CA PRO A 888 5.82 -14.92 -70.15
C PRO A 888 4.66 -14.85 -69.15
N ARG A 889 4.75 -15.55 -68.01
CA ARG A 889 3.72 -15.49 -66.95
C ARG A 889 3.80 -14.19 -66.16
N LEU A 890 5.03 -13.68 -65.96
CA LEU A 890 5.24 -12.37 -65.35
C LEU A 890 4.78 -11.24 -66.29
N ASP A 891 5.01 -11.37 -67.60
CA ASP A 891 4.49 -10.45 -68.61
C ASP A 891 2.96 -10.48 -68.70
N ALA A 892 2.35 -11.66 -68.64
CA ALA A 892 0.89 -11.81 -68.60
C ALA A 892 0.28 -11.18 -67.32
N TRP A 893 0.95 -11.31 -66.17
CA TRP A 893 0.52 -10.63 -64.94
C TRP A 893 0.66 -9.10 -65.06
N ALA A 894 1.82 -8.60 -65.52
CA ALA A 894 2.00 -7.17 -65.76
C ALA A 894 0.97 -6.62 -66.75
N ALA A 895 0.64 -7.37 -67.81
CA ALA A 895 -0.41 -7.03 -68.77
C ALA A 895 -1.79 -6.95 -68.12
N SER A 896 -2.09 -7.84 -67.17
CA SER A 896 -3.35 -7.78 -66.41
C SER A 896 -3.46 -6.54 -65.53
N VAL A 897 -2.35 -6.05 -64.97
CA VAL A 897 -2.31 -4.83 -64.15
C VAL A 897 -2.41 -3.57 -65.01
N LEU A 898 -1.62 -3.50 -66.08
CA LEU A 898 -1.57 -2.32 -66.96
C LEU A 898 -2.84 -2.17 -67.80
N GLY A 899 -3.55 -3.27 -68.07
CA GLY A 899 -4.80 -3.33 -68.83
C GLY A 899 -4.60 -3.53 -70.32
N ALA A 900 -5.69 -3.48 -71.09
CA ALA A 900 -5.63 -3.67 -72.54
C ALA A 900 -4.81 -2.53 -73.21
N PRO A 901 -3.83 -2.83 -74.08
CA PRO A 901 -2.90 -1.84 -74.60
C PRO A 901 -3.57 -0.88 -75.61
N THR A 902 -4.70 -1.28 -76.19
CA THR A 902 -5.55 -0.43 -77.03
C THR A 902 -6.41 0.55 -76.22
N ALA A 903 -6.55 0.32 -74.91
CA ALA A 903 -7.38 1.14 -74.01
C ALA A 903 -6.55 2.14 -73.19
N ARG A 904 -5.22 2.16 -73.36
CA ARG A 904 -4.30 3.07 -72.65
C ARG A 904 -3.68 4.03 -73.63
N THR A 905 -4.02 5.31 -73.53
CA THR A 905 -3.41 6.37 -74.32
C THR A 905 -2.27 7.02 -73.54
N PHE A 906 -1.26 7.44 -74.28
CA PHE A 906 -0.11 8.17 -73.77
C PHE A 906 0.23 9.30 -74.75
N ARG A 907 0.52 10.48 -74.22
CA ARG A 907 0.77 11.69 -75.01
C ARG A 907 2.17 12.22 -74.74
N PHE A 908 2.88 12.62 -75.79
CA PHE A 908 4.22 13.21 -75.67
C PHE A 908 4.46 14.31 -76.71
N THR A 909 5.41 15.19 -76.44
CA THR A 909 5.94 16.18 -77.38
C THR A 909 7.38 15.83 -77.76
N ALA A 910 7.78 16.20 -78.97
CA ALA A 910 9.16 16.07 -79.44
C ALA A 910 9.59 17.41 -80.07
N GLY A 911 10.48 18.13 -79.38
CA GLY A 911 10.78 19.55 -79.67
C GLY A 911 9.54 20.44 -79.53
N ASP A 912 9.39 21.43 -80.42
CA ASP A 912 8.24 22.34 -80.48
C ASP A 912 7.04 21.78 -81.28
N GLY A 913 7.05 20.48 -81.60
CA GLY A 913 5.98 19.83 -82.35
C GLY A 913 4.68 19.70 -81.56
N PRO A 914 3.51 19.59 -82.22
CA PRO A 914 2.25 19.34 -81.53
C PRO A 914 2.31 18.01 -80.78
N PRO A 915 1.63 17.90 -79.62
CA PRO A 915 1.62 16.67 -78.84
C PRO A 915 1.01 15.52 -79.65
N ARG A 916 1.69 14.38 -79.64
CA ARG A 916 1.25 13.15 -80.30
C ARG A 916 0.63 12.24 -79.26
N GLU A 917 -0.54 11.72 -79.55
CA GLU A 917 -1.23 10.74 -78.71
C GLU A 917 -1.18 9.37 -79.40
N LEU A 918 -0.75 8.37 -78.66
CA LEU A 918 -0.62 6.99 -79.11
C LEU A 918 -1.29 6.07 -78.10
N THR A 919 -1.72 4.90 -78.55
CA THR A 919 -2.03 3.79 -77.64
C THR A 919 -0.77 2.97 -77.37
N LEU A 920 -0.74 2.24 -76.26
CA LEU A 920 0.38 1.32 -75.98
C LEU A 920 0.51 0.22 -77.06
N ALA A 921 -0.58 -0.13 -77.74
CA ALA A 921 -0.57 -1.10 -78.83
C ALA A 921 0.24 -0.60 -80.05
N ASP A 922 0.28 0.72 -80.28
CA ASP A 922 1.01 1.33 -81.41
C ASP A 922 2.54 1.25 -81.24
N LEU A 923 3.01 1.02 -80.02
CA LEU A 923 4.45 0.98 -79.69
C LEU A 923 5.07 -0.39 -79.94
N GLY A 924 4.28 -1.47 -80.01
CA GLY A 924 4.76 -2.84 -80.18
C GLY A 924 5.72 -3.26 -79.05
N LEU A 925 5.35 -2.98 -77.80
CA LEU A 925 6.08 -3.31 -76.58
C LEU A 925 5.33 -4.35 -75.76
N CYS A 926 6.06 -5.20 -75.04
CA CYS A 926 5.46 -6.06 -74.02
C CYS A 926 5.18 -5.31 -72.72
N ALA A 927 4.39 -5.93 -71.83
CA ALA A 927 3.97 -5.30 -70.58
C ALA A 927 5.15 -5.04 -69.64
N LEU A 928 6.13 -5.95 -69.61
CA LEU A 928 7.34 -5.75 -68.83
C LEU A 928 8.23 -4.62 -69.35
N ASP A 929 8.28 -4.40 -70.67
CA ASP A 929 9.04 -3.28 -71.23
C ASP A 929 8.41 -1.95 -70.82
N VAL A 930 7.07 -1.83 -70.88
CA VAL A 930 6.36 -0.62 -70.44
C VAL A 930 6.52 -0.41 -68.92
N ALA A 931 6.24 -1.44 -68.11
CA ALA A 931 6.31 -1.33 -66.65
C ALA A 931 7.69 -0.88 -66.16
N LEU A 932 8.75 -1.54 -66.64
CA LEU A 932 10.11 -1.29 -66.18
C LEU A 932 10.70 0.00 -66.76
N THR A 933 10.35 0.38 -67.99
CA THR A 933 10.80 1.66 -68.57
C THR A 933 10.21 2.83 -67.79
N VAL A 934 8.91 2.78 -67.50
CA VAL A 934 8.23 3.83 -66.74
C VAL A 934 8.63 3.82 -65.27
N ALA A 935 8.86 2.66 -64.66
CA ALA A 935 9.37 2.58 -63.30
C ALA A 935 10.80 3.13 -63.14
N ALA A 936 11.62 3.08 -64.19
CA ALA A 936 13.01 3.56 -64.15
C ALA A 936 13.16 5.04 -64.55
N ALA A 937 12.41 5.50 -65.54
CA ALA A 937 12.61 6.82 -66.17
C ALA A 937 11.31 7.63 -66.31
N GLY A 938 10.23 7.21 -65.63
CA GLY A 938 8.92 7.85 -65.71
C GLY A 938 8.31 7.75 -67.12
N LEU A 939 7.24 8.51 -67.34
CA LEU A 939 6.61 8.60 -68.66
C LEU A 939 7.52 9.21 -69.72
N ASP A 940 8.51 10.02 -69.32
CA ASP A 940 9.52 10.58 -70.23
C ASP A 940 10.39 9.49 -70.87
N GLY A 941 10.70 8.42 -70.13
CA GLY A 941 11.36 7.23 -70.68
C GLY A 941 10.54 6.53 -71.75
N LEU A 942 9.23 6.41 -71.53
CA LEU A 942 8.29 5.86 -72.52
C LEU A 942 8.13 6.80 -73.74
N ALA A 943 8.16 8.12 -73.51
CA ALA A 943 8.13 9.14 -74.55
C ALA A 943 9.34 9.05 -75.48
N ALA A 944 10.54 8.96 -74.91
CA ALA A 944 11.77 8.79 -75.65
C ALA A 944 11.73 7.52 -76.53
N LEU A 945 11.12 6.45 -76.00
CA LEU A 945 10.96 5.22 -76.75
C LEU A 945 9.97 5.32 -77.90
N ALA A 946 8.83 5.96 -77.66
CA ALA A 946 7.80 6.19 -78.65
C ALA A 946 8.32 7.07 -79.80
N ALA A 947 9.07 8.13 -79.46
CA ALA A 947 9.74 8.99 -80.44
C ALA A 947 10.70 8.18 -81.34
N ALA A 948 11.49 7.29 -80.74
CA ALA A 948 12.42 6.43 -81.47
C ALA A 948 11.71 5.40 -82.38
N ARG A 949 10.62 4.75 -81.92
CA ARG A 949 9.82 3.81 -82.75
C ARG A 949 9.16 4.50 -83.95
N LEU A 950 8.76 5.76 -83.79
CA LEU A 950 8.14 6.56 -84.84
C LEU A 950 9.17 7.26 -85.76
N GLY A 951 10.48 7.05 -85.54
CA GLY A 951 11.55 7.69 -86.32
C GLY A 951 11.67 9.20 -86.10
N VAL A 952 11.23 9.70 -84.94
CA VAL A 952 11.23 11.13 -84.59
C VAL A 952 12.54 11.47 -83.85
N ASN A 953 13.54 11.95 -84.58
CA ASN A 953 14.81 12.45 -84.02
C ASN A 953 14.71 13.93 -83.63
N ALA A 954 13.97 14.25 -82.56
CA ALA A 954 13.92 15.61 -82.00
C ALA A 954 14.13 15.57 -80.48
N ALA A 955 15.01 16.43 -79.96
CA ALA A 955 15.24 16.61 -78.51
C ALA A 955 14.91 18.07 -78.14
N PRO A 956 14.25 18.33 -76.99
CA PRO A 956 13.83 17.38 -75.96
C PRO A 956 12.55 16.60 -76.31
N VAL A 957 12.43 15.38 -75.80
CA VAL A 957 11.19 14.58 -75.81
C VAL A 957 10.65 14.55 -74.38
N ALA A 958 9.38 14.87 -74.19
CA ALA A 958 8.75 14.89 -72.87
C ALA A 958 7.33 14.33 -72.92
N ALA A 959 6.95 13.59 -71.89
CA ALA A 959 5.58 13.18 -71.66
C ALA A 959 4.70 14.38 -71.36
N VAL A 960 3.45 14.33 -71.83
CA VAL A 960 2.40 15.28 -71.47
C VAL A 960 1.50 14.60 -70.44
N ALA A 961 1.37 15.23 -69.27
CA ALA A 961 0.48 14.74 -68.21
C ALA A 961 -0.95 14.60 -68.74
N THR A 962 -1.54 13.42 -68.50
CA THR A 962 -2.92 13.06 -68.85
C THR A 962 -3.42 12.11 -67.77
N GLU A 963 -4.72 12.12 -67.47
CA GLU A 963 -5.28 11.23 -66.44
C GLU A 963 -4.93 9.76 -66.69
N ASP A 964 -5.04 9.29 -67.95
CA ASP A 964 -4.67 7.93 -68.33
C ASP A 964 -3.15 7.68 -68.29
N GLY A 965 -2.33 8.69 -68.63
CA GLY A 965 -0.87 8.61 -68.55
C GLY A 965 -0.36 8.56 -67.10
N ASP A 966 -0.94 9.37 -66.21
CA ASP A 966 -0.58 9.41 -64.79
C ASP A 966 -0.99 8.11 -64.08
N LEU A 967 -2.17 7.57 -64.42
CA LEU A 967 -2.60 6.24 -63.96
C LEU A 967 -1.68 5.13 -64.47
N LEU A 968 -1.27 5.20 -65.75
CA LEU A 968 -0.29 4.27 -66.30
C LEU A 968 1.06 4.37 -65.57
N ALA A 969 1.52 5.58 -65.25
CA ALA A 969 2.75 5.81 -64.50
C ALA A 969 2.69 5.17 -63.12
N LEU A 970 1.57 5.35 -62.42
CA LEU A 970 1.35 4.81 -61.08
C LEU A 970 1.29 3.27 -61.09
N LEU A 971 0.54 2.68 -62.03
CA LEU A 971 0.44 1.22 -62.20
C LEU A 971 1.79 0.61 -62.60
N ALA A 972 2.52 1.23 -63.54
CA ALA A 972 3.83 0.76 -63.97
C ALA A 972 4.90 0.84 -62.87
N ALA A 973 4.92 1.95 -62.11
CA ALA A 973 5.79 2.10 -60.95
C ALA A 973 5.51 1.05 -59.88
N ALA A 974 4.22 0.76 -59.62
CA ALA A 974 3.80 -0.27 -58.67
C ALA A 974 4.23 -1.68 -59.13
N VAL A 975 4.00 -2.03 -60.40
CA VAL A 975 4.47 -3.30 -60.99
C VAL A 975 6.00 -3.43 -60.90
N GLY A 976 6.73 -2.38 -61.24
CA GLY A 976 8.20 -2.36 -61.14
C GLY A 976 8.69 -2.54 -59.71
N ALA A 977 8.03 -1.93 -58.72
CA ALA A 977 8.36 -2.07 -57.31
C ALA A 977 8.06 -3.47 -56.77
N VAL A 978 6.93 -4.09 -57.16
CA VAL A 978 6.65 -5.50 -56.83
C VAL A 978 7.73 -6.42 -57.39
N ILE A 979 8.12 -6.23 -58.66
CA ILE A 979 9.17 -7.05 -59.29
C ILE A 979 10.51 -6.92 -58.54
N ARG A 980 10.87 -5.71 -58.08
CA ARG A 980 12.09 -5.48 -57.28
C ARG A 980 12.05 -6.16 -55.91
N ALA A 981 10.88 -6.20 -55.26
CA ALA A 981 10.72 -6.88 -53.98
C ALA A 981 10.66 -8.42 -54.13
N ALA A 982 10.41 -8.92 -55.35
CA ALA A 982 10.12 -10.32 -55.59
C ALA A 982 11.39 -11.17 -55.74
N ARG A 983 11.43 -12.31 -55.06
CA ARG A 983 12.50 -13.33 -55.19
C ARG A 983 11.95 -14.71 -55.54
N PRO A 984 12.76 -15.59 -56.16
CA PRO A 984 12.36 -16.96 -56.45
C PRO A 984 11.91 -17.73 -55.22
N LEU A 985 10.94 -18.61 -55.42
CA LEU A 985 10.52 -19.58 -54.42
C LEU A 985 11.64 -20.61 -54.18
N ALA A 986 12.07 -20.73 -52.92
CA ALA A 986 13.01 -21.74 -52.45
C ALA A 986 12.28 -22.93 -51.81
N ALA A 987 12.95 -24.08 -51.72
CA ALA A 987 12.35 -25.32 -51.18
C ALA A 987 11.81 -25.17 -49.75
N GLY A 988 12.44 -24.32 -48.92
CA GLY A 988 12.01 -24.05 -47.53
C GLY A 988 10.85 -23.06 -47.38
N ASP A 989 10.45 -22.34 -48.44
CA ASP A 989 9.41 -21.31 -48.36
C ASP A 989 8.00 -21.90 -48.18
N LEU A 990 7.77 -23.14 -48.60
CA LEU A 990 6.49 -23.85 -48.46
C LEU A 990 6.47 -24.85 -47.29
N GLY A 991 7.46 -24.83 -46.40
CA GLY A 991 7.49 -25.66 -45.19
C GLY A 991 8.25 -27.00 -45.31
N ALA A 992 8.43 -27.54 -46.51
CA ALA A 992 9.05 -28.84 -46.72
C ALA A 992 10.54 -28.87 -46.30
N THR A 993 10.88 -29.74 -45.33
CA THR A 993 12.25 -30.10 -44.98
C THR A 993 12.83 -31.04 -46.05
N SER A 994 13.22 -30.49 -47.20
CA SER A 994 13.96 -31.24 -48.21
C SER A 994 15.45 -30.89 -48.15
N THR A 995 16.30 -31.90 -48.01
CA THR A 995 17.78 -31.82 -48.13
C THR A 995 18.25 -31.72 -49.59
N ALA A 996 17.35 -31.46 -50.54
CA ALA A 996 17.72 -31.28 -51.94
C ALA A 996 18.28 -29.85 -52.16
N ALA A 997 19.42 -29.77 -52.84
CA ALA A 997 19.99 -28.50 -53.28
C ALA A 997 18.95 -27.69 -54.09
N PRO A 998 18.84 -26.37 -53.88
CA PRO A 998 17.93 -25.54 -54.65
C PRO A 998 18.29 -25.63 -56.15
N PRO A 999 17.31 -25.66 -57.07
CA PRO A 999 17.60 -25.64 -58.49
C PRO A 999 18.26 -24.30 -58.89
N PRO A 1000 19.26 -24.31 -59.80
CA PRO A 1000 19.84 -23.08 -60.35
C PRO A 1000 18.85 -22.32 -61.28
N PRO A 1001 19.08 -21.03 -61.57
CA PRO A 1001 18.11 -19.97 -61.31
C PRO A 1001 17.81 -19.13 -62.55
N ALA A 1002 17.03 -19.60 -63.52
CA ALA A 1002 16.84 -18.80 -64.74
C ALA A 1002 15.82 -17.64 -64.54
N THR A 1003 14.61 -17.91 -64.01
CA THR A 1003 13.67 -16.84 -63.60
C THR A 1003 14.23 -16.06 -62.40
N GLY A 1004 15.03 -16.71 -61.57
CA GLY A 1004 15.66 -16.10 -60.40
C GLY A 1004 16.85 -15.20 -60.67
N ALA A 1005 17.67 -15.51 -61.67
CA ALA A 1005 18.69 -14.60 -62.14
C ALA A 1005 18.06 -13.38 -62.82
N LEU A 1006 16.92 -13.55 -63.52
CA LEU A 1006 16.17 -12.43 -64.09
C LEU A 1006 15.59 -11.53 -62.98
N LEU A 1007 14.90 -12.09 -61.98
CA LEU A 1007 14.36 -11.33 -60.85
C LEU A 1007 15.47 -10.70 -59.99
N ALA A 1008 16.56 -11.41 -59.70
CA ALA A 1008 17.70 -10.87 -58.97
C ALA A 1008 18.42 -9.75 -59.75
N ALA A 1009 18.59 -9.90 -61.07
CA ALA A 1009 19.14 -8.84 -61.92
C ALA A 1009 18.20 -7.63 -62.08
N LEU A 1010 16.89 -7.80 -61.87
CA LEU A 1010 15.90 -6.73 -61.81
C LEU A 1010 15.83 -6.05 -60.43
N ALA A 1011 16.34 -6.70 -59.38
CA ALA A 1011 16.30 -6.24 -57.99
C ALA A 1011 17.61 -5.57 -57.50
N ASP A 1012 18.77 -5.85 -58.13
CA ASP A 1012 20.04 -5.19 -57.79
C ASP A 1012 20.10 -3.75 -58.32
N ASP A 1013 20.34 -2.77 -57.44
CA ASP A 1013 20.55 -1.34 -57.73
C ASP A 1013 21.90 -1.04 -58.44
N ASP A 1014 22.63 -2.06 -58.92
CA ASP A 1014 23.88 -1.87 -59.65
C ASP A 1014 23.61 -1.56 -61.13
N PRO A 1015 23.76 -0.30 -61.58
CA PRO A 1015 23.44 0.10 -62.95
C PRO A 1015 24.30 -0.60 -64.00
N VAL A 1016 25.44 -1.20 -63.62
CA VAL A 1016 26.36 -1.87 -64.55
C VAL A 1016 25.98 -3.35 -64.76
N ARG A 1017 25.44 -4.03 -63.74
CA ARG A 1017 24.93 -5.41 -63.86
C ARG A 1017 23.47 -5.48 -64.28
N ALA A 1018 22.63 -4.54 -63.81
CA ALA A 1018 21.30 -4.34 -64.36
C ALA A 1018 21.40 -4.08 -65.86
N ALA A 1019 22.35 -3.28 -66.35
CA ALA A 1019 22.57 -3.05 -67.78
C ALA A 1019 22.94 -4.30 -68.61
N ALA A 1020 23.29 -5.46 -68.04
CA ALA A 1020 23.53 -6.67 -68.82
C ALA A 1020 22.24 -7.44 -69.18
N LEU A 1021 21.14 -7.23 -68.43
CA LEU A 1021 19.80 -7.78 -68.72
C LEU A 1021 18.77 -6.68 -69.06
N VAL A 1022 18.99 -5.46 -68.56
CA VAL A 1022 18.31 -4.20 -68.91
C VAL A 1022 18.89 -3.58 -70.19
N GLY A 1023 20.13 -3.88 -70.57
CA GLY A 1023 20.75 -3.45 -71.83
C GLY A 1023 20.32 -4.24 -73.06
N LEU A 1024 19.20 -4.95 -72.97
CA LEU A 1024 18.35 -5.14 -74.13
C LEU A 1024 17.69 -3.78 -74.38
N PRO A 1025 18.15 -2.97 -75.34
CA PRO A 1025 17.46 -1.73 -75.65
C PRO A 1025 15.99 -2.10 -75.91
N PRO A 1026 15.02 -1.39 -75.33
CA PRO A 1026 13.60 -1.55 -75.66
C PRO A 1026 13.31 -1.36 -77.18
N LEU A 1027 14.33 -0.96 -77.92
CA LEU A 1027 14.44 -0.91 -79.36
C LEU A 1027 15.51 -1.91 -79.86
N ALA A 1028 15.17 -3.18 -80.03
CA ALA A 1028 15.69 -3.94 -81.18
C ALA A 1028 14.93 -5.25 -81.39
N HIS A 1029 14.50 -5.48 -82.63
CA HIS A 1029 14.36 -6.83 -83.18
C HIS A 1029 15.76 -7.47 -83.39
N ASP A 1030 16.69 -7.31 -82.43
CA ASP A 1030 18.04 -7.84 -82.55
C ASP A 1030 17.97 -9.37 -82.49
N PRO A 1031 18.31 -10.07 -83.59
CA PRO A 1031 18.26 -11.52 -83.64
C PRO A 1031 19.10 -12.18 -82.55
N ASP A 1032 20.20 -11.54 -82.11
CA ASP A 1032 21.13 -12.12 -81.13
C ASP A 1032 20.58 -12.01 -79.70
N ALA A 1033 19.99 -10.87 -79.35
CA ALA A 1033 19.21 -10.67 -78.13
C ALA A 1033 18.01 -11.62 -78.03
N LEU A 1034 17.26 -11.75 -79.13
CA LEU A 1034 16.12 -12.67 -79.22
C LEU A 1034 16.59 -14.12 -79.15
N ALA A 1035 17.70 -14.47 -79.81
CA ALA A 1035 18.32 -15.78 -79.72
C ALA A 1035 18.82 -16.08 -78.30
N GLY A 1036 19.37 -15.11 -77.58
CA GLY A 1036 19.77 -15.22 -76.17
C GLY A 1036 18.58 -15.47 -75.24
N ALA A 1037 17.48 -14.73 -75.41
CA ALA A 1037 16.25 -14.94 -74.66
C ALA A 1037 15.57 -16.29 -74.99
N VAL A 1038 15.54 -16.67 -76.27
CA VAL A 1038 15.04 -17.98 -76.73
C VAL A 1038 15.96 -19.11 -76.26
N ALA A 1039 17.27 -18.91 -76.19
CA ALA A 1039 18.22 -19.88 -75.66
C ALA A 1039 18.09 -20.02 -74.13
N ALA A 1040 17.93 -18.91 -73.39
CA ALA A 1040 17.63 -18.93 -71.97
C ALA A 1040 16.29 -19.63 -71.68
N ARG A 1041 15.26 -19.38 -72.51
CA ARG A 1041 13.97 -20.07 -72.41
C ARG A 1041 14.04 -21.54 -72.82
N ARG A 1042 14.80 -21.89 -73.86
CA ARG A 1042 15.05 -23.29 -74.23
C ARG A 1042 15.86 -23.99 -73.15
N ALA A 1043 16.79 -23.31 -72.48
CA ALA A 1043 17.51 -23.83 -71.33
C ALA A 1043 16.56 -24.05 -70.13
N LEU A 1044 15.62 -23.13 -69.88
CA LEU A 1044 14.51 -23.29 -68.92
C LEU A 1044 13.57 -24.46 -69.27
N ALA A 1045 13.27 -24.65 -70.55
CA ALA A 1045 12.47 -25.77 -71.03
C ALA A 1045 13.27 -27.09 -71.09
N ALA A 1046 14.59 -27.03 -71.23
CA ALA A 1046 15.52 -28.16 -71.27
C ALA A 1046 16.12 -28.51 -69.89
N THR A 1047 15.86 -27.72 -68.85
CA THR A 1047 15.93 -28.16 -67.44
C THR A 1047 14.62 -28.79 -66.97
N ALA A 1048 13.57 -28.77 -67.81
CA ALA A 1048 12.34 -29.54 -67.64
C ALA A 1048 12.31 -30.99 -68.22
N PRO A 1049 13.42 -31.73 -68.43
CA PRO A 1049 13.40 -33.17 -68.67
C PRO A 1049 13.93 -33.92 -67.44
N TRP A 1050 13.20 -33.86 -66.34
CA TRP A 1050 13.28 -34.88 -65.29
C TRP A 1050 12.26 -36.01 -65.50
N THR A 1051 11.49 -35.96 -66.59
CA THR A 1051 10.44 -36.95 -66.92
C THR A 1051 10.92 -38.18 -67.69
N ALA A 1052 12.22 -38.30 -68.01
CA ALA A 1052 12.72 -39.39 -68.86
C ALA A 1052 13.65 -40.40 -68.17
N ALA A 1053 14.03 -40.22 -66.90
CA ALA A 1053 15.03 -41.09 -66.25
C ALA A 1053 14.57 -41.90 -65.04
N MET A 1054 13.36 -41.69 -64.49
CA MET A 1054 12.82 -42.59 -63.45
C MET A 1054 11.34 -42.85 -63.71
N GLY A 1055 10.98 -44.13 -63.63
CA GLY A 1055 9.62 -44.62 -63.86
C GLY A 1055 8.58 -43.95 -62.97
N ALA A 1056 7.33 -44.14 -63.39
CA ALA A 1056 6.10 -43.68 -62.74
C ALA A 1056 6.19 -43.52 -61.21
N GLU A 1057 5.61 -42.41 -60.72
CA GLU A 1057 5.53 -41.94 -59.32
C GLU A 1057 6.64 -40.98 -58.83
N ALA A 1058 6.64 -39.73 -59.31
CA ALA A 1058 7.01 -38.54 -58.52
C ALA A 1058 6.78 -37.24 -59.31
N ALA A 1059 5.72 -36.50 -58.98
CA ALA A 1059 5.60 -35.08 -59.35
C ALA A 1059 6.63 -34.24 -58.54
N PRO A 1060 7.09 -33.07 -59.02
CA PRO A 1060 8.06 -32.27 -58.28
C PRO A 1060 7.49 -31.85 -56.90
N PRO A 1061 8.32 -31.76 -55.84
CA PRO A 1061 7.88 -31.57 -54.45
C PRO A 1061 7.08 -30.27 -54.19
N ALA A 1062 7.19 -29.26 -55.06
CA ALA A 1062 6.35 -28.05 -54.99
C ALA A 1062 4.85 -28.31 -55.31
N ARG A 1063 4.55 -29.28 -56.19
CA ARG A 1063 3.16 -29.67 -56.53
C ARG A 1063 2.50 -30.54 -55.47
N ALA A 1064 3.27 -31.30 -54.70
CA ALA A 1064 2.73 -32.13 -53.62
C ALA A 1064 2.41 -31.31 -52.34
N ALA A 1065 3.23 -30.30 -52.01
CA ALA A 1065 3.00 -29.44 -50.84
C ALA A 1065 1.83 -28.45 -51.02
N ALA A 1066 1.55 -27.99 -52.25
CA ALA A 1066 0.40 -27.12 -52.54
C ALA A 1066 -0.95 -27.80 -52.27
N HIS A 1067 -1.04 -29.13 -52.42
CA HIS A 1067 -2.24 -29.93 -52.14
C HIS A 1067 -2.50 -30.17 -50.64
N GLN A 1068 -1.60 -29.77 -49.75
CA GLN A 1068 -1.76 -29.81 -48.30
C GLN A 1068 -1.90 -28.39 -47.73
N THR A 1069 -2.80 -27.61 -48.33
CA THR A 1069 -3.13 -26.28 -47.80
C THR A 1069 -4.62 -26.12 -47.54
N THR A 1070 -4.98 -25.68 -46.34
CA THR A 1070 -6.38 -25.41 -45.98
C THR A 1070 -6.72 -23.93 -46.18
N ALA A 1071 -7.91 -23.66 -46.74
CA ALA A 1071 -8.47 -22.31 -46.79
C ALA A 1071 -8.80 -21.81 -45.39
N VAL A 1072 -8.42 -20.57 -45.06
CA VAL A 1072 -8.79 -19.92 -43.80
C VAL A 1072 -10.08 -19.13 -44.01
N ALA A 1073 -11.18 -19.52 -43.34
CA ALA A 1073 -12.54 -19.06 -43.65
C ALA A 1073 -12.91 -17.68 -43.11
N ASP A 1074 -12.23 -17.16 -42.07
CA ASP A 1074 -12.61 -15.92 -41.39
C ASP A 1074 -11.50 -14.87 -41.46
N ALA A 1075 -11.56 -13.99 -42.45
CA ALA A 1075 -10.61 -12.91 -42.62
C ALA A 1075 -11.34 -11.58 -42.90
N PRO A 1076 -10.92 -10.45 -42.29
CA PRO A 1076 -11.38 -9.13 -42.72
C PRO A 1076 -11.05 -8.91 -44.21
N PRO A 1077 -11.75 -7.98 -44.90
CA PRO A 1077 -11.50 -7.67 -46.30
C PRO A 1077 -9.99 -7.47 -46.51
N LEU A 1078 -9.38 -8.28 -47.38
CA LEU A 1078 -7.91 -8.39 -47.44
C LEU A 1078 -7.23 -7.04 -47.71
N ILE A 1079 -7.88 -6.16 -48.47
CA ILE A 1079 -7.39 -4.80 -48.75
C ILE A 1079 -7.11 -4.03 -47.44
N THR A 1080 -7.98 -4.14 -46.44
CA THR A 1080 -7.77 -3.48 -45.13
C THR A 1080 -6.58 -4.09 -44.39
N TRP A 1081 -6.44 -5.42 -44.45
CA TRP A 1081 -5.33 -6.12 -43.82
C TRP A 1081 -3.99 -5.84 -44.50
N LEU A 1082 -3.95 -5.77 -45.84
CA LEU A 1082 -2.75 -5.41 -46.60
C LEU A 1082 -2.36 -3.94 -46.36
N ALA A 1083 -3.33 -3.03 -46.24
CA ALA A 1083 -3.09 -1.63 -45.90
C ALA A 1083 -2.50 -1.45 -44.50
N ASP A 1084 -3.00 -2.21 -43.51
CA ASP A 1084 -2.43 -2.19 -42.17
C ASP A 1084 -1.03 -2.81 -42.13
N LEU A 1085 -0.80 -3.85 -42.93
CA LEU A 1085 0.49 -4.52 -43.01
C LEU A 1085 1.54 -3.68 -43.74
N ALA A 1086 1.19 -3.00 -44.83
CA ALA A 1086 2.05 -2.09 -45.60
C ALA A 1086 2.68 -1.00 -44.70
N ARG A 1087 1.89 -0.42 -43.79
CA ARG A 1087 2.37 0.57 -42.80
C ARG A 1087 3.54 0.09 -41.93
N VAL A 1088 3.64 -1.22 -41.68
CA VAL A 1088 4.73 -1.82 -40.90
C VAL A 1088 5.70 -2.62 -41.78
N ARG A 1089 5.38 -2.82 -43.06
CA ARG A 1089 6.13 -3.60 -44.05
C ARG A 1089 6.19 -2.85 -45.40
N PRO A 1090 7.13 -1.90 -45.56
CA PRO A 1090 7.24 -1.08 -46.77
C PRO A 1090 7.39 -1.86 -48.07
N HIS A 1091 7.90 -3.11 -48.03
CA HIS A 1091 8.01 -3.99 -49.20
C HIS A 1091 6.63 -4.41 -49.78
N LEU A 1092 5.56 -4.26 -49.02
CA LEU A 1092 4.19 -4.60 -49.43
C LEU A 1092 3.37 -3.37 -49.86
N ASP A 1093 3.87 -2.14 -49.67
CA ASP A 1093 3.23 -0.90 -50.14
C ASP A 1093 2.83 -0.95 -51.63
N PRO A 1094 3.68 -1.47 -52.55
CA PRO A 1094 3.29 -1.57 -53.96
C PRO A 1094 2.09 -2.50 -54.19
N VAL A 1095 1.95 -3.54 -53.37
CA VAL A 1095 0.84 -4.50 -53.46
C VAL A 1095 -0.46 -3.88 -52.98
N GLU A 1096 -0.42 -3.06 -51.93
CA GLU A 1096 -1.58 -2.26 -51.49
C GLU A 1096 -2.03 -1.30 -52.60
N LEU A 1097 -1.09 -0.57 -53.19
CA LEU A 1097 -1.35 0.36 -54.28
C LEU A 1097 -1.99 -0.35 -55.49
N LEU A 1098 -1.49 -1.54 -55.84
CA LEU A 1098 -2.11 -2.37 -56.89
C LEU A 1098 -3.50 -2.87 -56.50
N ALA A 1099 -3.72 -3.23 -55.23
CA ALA A 1099 -5.04 -3.67 -54.77
C ALA A 1099 -6.09 -2.55 -54.86
N LEU A 1100 -5.67 -1.29 -54.70
CA LEU A 1100 -6.53 -0.11 -54.86
C LEU A 1100 -6.82 0.20 -56.34
N LEU A 1101 -5.79 0.16 -57.21
CA LEU A 1101 -5.87 0.64 -58.58
C LEU A 1101 -6.27 -0.45 -59.61
N ALA A 1102 -5.91 -1.70 -59.33
CA ALA A 1102 -6.14 -2.86 -60.20
C ALA A 1102 -6.55 -4.09 -59.37
N PRO A 1103 -7.67 -4.05 -58.63
CA PRO A 1103 -8.07 -5.10 -57.68
C PRO A 1103 -8.20 -6.50 -58.31
N HIS A 1104 -8.55 -6.56 -59.61
CA HIS A 1104 -8.66 -7.80 -60.37
C HIS A 1104 -7.31 -8.50 -60.63
N ALA A 1105 -6.20 -7.76 -60.58
CA ALA A 1105 -4.85 -8.28 -60.78
C ALA A 1105 -4.16 -8.71 -59.47
N VAL A 1106 -4.84 -8.50 -58.33
CA VAL A 1106 -4.38 -8.76 -56.96
C VAL A 1106 -5.38 -9.70 -56.27
N ALA A 1107 -5.96 -10.65 -57.01
CA ALA A 1107 -6.79 -11.68 -56.40
C ALA A 1107 -5.95 -12.47 -55.39
N SER A 1108 -6.57 -12.85 -54.27
CA SER A 1108 -5.77 -13.19 -53.11
C SER A 1108 -6.42 -14.22 -52.22
N GLN A 1109 -5.64 -15.20 -51.77
CA GLN A 1109 -6.11 -16.29 -50.93
C GLN A 1109 -5.18 -16.46 -49.73
N ARG A 1110 -5.77 -16.59 -48.54
CA ARG A 1110 -5.03 -17.05 -47.35
C ARG A 1110 -5.09 -18.57 -47.29
N ARG A 1111 -3.92 -19.17 -47.12
CA ARG A 1111 -3.72 -20.61 -47.05
C ARG A 1111 -2.79 -20.93 -45.88
N ARG A 1112 -2.87 -22.13 -45.36
CA ARG A 1112 -1.95 -22.61 -44.31
C ARG A 1112 -1.41 -23.97 -44.73
N THR A 1113 -0.10 -24.14 -44.69
CA THR A 1113 0.57 -25.44 -44.89
C THR A 1113 0.46 -26.30 -43.63
N ASP A 1114 0.60 -27.62 -43.79
CA ASP A 1114 0.64 -28.57 -42.67
C ASP A 1114 1.79 -28.27 -41.68
N ASP A 1115 2.93 -27.75 -42.17
CA ASP A 1115 4.08 -27.30 -41.36
C ASP A 1115 3.89 -25.91 -40.70
N GLY A 1116 2.65 -25.41 -40.72
CA GLY A 1116 2.24 -24.21 -39.99
C GLY A 1116 2.61 -22.87 -40.64
N VAL A 1117 3.14 -22.86 -41.86
CA VAL A 1117 3.41 -21.62 -42.62
C VAL A 1117 2.10 -21.02 -43.12
N ALA A 1118 1.84 -19.76 -42.76
CA ALA A 1118 0.72 -18.97 -43.26
C ALA A 1118 1.12 -18.33 -44.61
N LEU A 1119 0.43 -18.75 -45.67
CA LEU A 1119 0.64 -18.29 -47.03
C LEU A 1119 -0.42 -17.25 -47.41
N VAL A 1120 0.03 -16.11 -47.89
CA VAL A 1120 -0.80 -15.10 -48.54
C VAL A 1120 -0.46 -15.14 -50.01
N VAL A 1121 -1.34 -15.74 -50.79
CA VAL A 1121 -1.21 -15.80 -52.24
C VAL A 1121 -1.85 -14.55 -52.80
N VAL A 1122 -1.15 -13.84 -53.67
CA VAL A 1122 -1.56 -12.61 -54.35
C VAL A 1122 -1.38 -12.82 -55.85
N GLY A 1123 -2.20 -12.21 -56.70
CA GLY A 1123 -2.04 -12.25 -58.16
C GLY A 1123 -3.24 -12.84 -58.88
N THR A 1124 -3.08 -13.15 -60.17
CA THR A 1124 -4.16 -13.67 -61.02
C THR A 1124 -4.19 -15.20 -61.09
N GLY A 1125 -3.18 -15.87 -60.55
CA GLY A 1125 -3.05 -17.33 -60.55
C GLY A 1125 -3.38 -18.03 -59.25
N THR A 1126 -3.13 -19.33 -59.27
CA THR A 1126 -3.34 -20.25 -58.16
C THR A 1126 -2.01 -20.78 -57.64
N LEU A 1127 -2.02 -21.54 -56.53
CA LEU A 1127 -0.81 -22.20 -56.03
C LEU A 1127 -0.22 -23.23 -57.01
N ASP A 1128 -0.98 -23.67 -58.02
CA ASP A 1128 -0.51 -24.59 -59.07
C ASP A 1128 0.27 -23.86 -60.20
N ASP A 1129 0.25 -22.53 -60.19
CA ASP A 1129 0.95 -21.67 -61.14
C ASP A 1129 2.38 -21.34 -60.68
N GLU A 1130 3.10 -20.51 -61.44
CA GLU A 1130 4.46 -20.11 -61.07
C GLU A 1130 4.40 -19.11 -59.91
N LEU A 1131 5.18 -19.34 -58.85
CA LEU A 1131 5.15 -18.57 -57.61
C LEU A 1131 6.46 -17.80 -57.40
N VAL A 1132 6.33 -16.56 -56.92
CA VAL A 1132 7.45 -15.71 -56.53
C VAL A 1132 7.18 -15.17 -55.12
N VAL A 1133 8.18 -15.10 -54.25
CA VAL A 1133 8.03 -14.60 -52.86
C VAL A 1133 8.21 -13.08 -52.85
N LEU A 1134 7.27 -12.36 -52.25
CA LEU A 1134 7.32 -10.90 -52.12
C LEU A 1134 7.86 -10.44 -50.76
N ASP A 1135 7.45 -11.12 -49.67
CA ASP A 1135 7.94 -10.84 -48.32
C ASP A 1135 7.82 -12.08 -47.43
N ASP A 1136 8.60 -12.12 -46.36
CA ASP A 1136 8.54 -13.13 -45.34
C ASP A 1136 8.93 -12.68 -43.95
N TRP A 1137 8.27 -13.27 -42.96
CA TRP A 1137 8.59 -13.01 -41.55
C TRP A 1137 8.12 -14.11 -40.63
N THR A 1138 8.59 -14.05 -39.39
CA THR A 1138 8.10 -14.88 -38.30
C THR A 1138 7.50 -13.97 -37.24
N GLU A 1139 6.32 -14.33 -36.75
CA GLU A 1139 5.60 -13.62 -35.70
C GLU A 1139 5.22 -14.61 -34.61
N ILE A 1140 5.19 -14.18 -33.36
CA ILE A 1140 4.68 -15.01 -32.27
C ILE A 1140 3.19 -14.68 -32.13
N ALA A 1141 2.33 -15.66 -32.42
CA ALA A 1141 0.90 -15.48 -32.18
C ALA A 1141 0.66 -15.52 -30.67
N PRO A 1142 0.09 -14.47 -30.05
CA PRO A 1142 -0.14 -14.45 -28.61
C PRO A 1142 -0.94 -15.68 -28.18
N ALA A 1143 -0.48 -16.37 -27.14
CA ALA A 1143 -1.27 -17.43 -26.53
C ALA A 1143 -2.60 -16.87 -26.00
N PRO A 1144 -3.71 -17.63 -26.05
CA PRO A 1144 -4.99 -17.19 -25.50
C PRO A 1144 -4.93 -16.98 -23.98
N THR A 1145 -3.90 -17.51 -23.32
CA THR A 1145 -3.60 -17.35 -21.90
C THR A 1145 -2.11 -17.07 -21.74
N ALA A 1146 -1.73 -16.05 -20.98
CA ALA A 1146 -0.35 -15.72 -20.66
C ALA A 1146 -0.14 -15.63 -19.14
N THR A 1147 1.04 -16.02 -18.67
CA THR A 1147 1.40 -15.88 -17.25
C THR A 1147 1.87 -14.45 -17.01
N THR A 1148 1.04 -13.65 -16.32
CA THR A 1148 1.40 -12.30 -15.90
C THR A 1148 1.96 -12.30 -14.48
N GLY A 1149 2.43 -11.14 -14.01
CA GLY A 1149 2.89 -10.97 -12.64
C GLY A 1149 2.18 -9.80 -11.97
N VAL A 1150 1.99 -9.90 -10.65
CA VAL A 1150 1.51 -8.78 -9.84
C VAL A 1150 2.55 -8.51 -8.77
N ALA A 1151 3.04 -7.28 -8.73
CA ALA A 1151 3.92 -6.79 -7.68
C ALA A 1151 3.06 -6.14 -6.60
N LEU A 1152 2.93 -6.78 -5.45
CA LEU A 1152 2.24 -6.20 -4.30
C LEU A 1152 3.27 -5.46 -3.43
N PRO A 1153 3.04 -4.21 -3.00
CA PRO A 1153 3.67 -3.67 -1.80
C PRO A 1153 3.36 -4.60 -0.62
N PHE A 1154 4.24 -5.59 -0.42
CA PHE A 1154 4.30 -6.34 0.81
C PHE A 1154 5.28 -5.61 1.73
N ASP A 1155 4.86 -4.41 2.13
CA ASP A 1155 5.51 -3.70 3.20
C ASP A 1155 5.01 -4.33 4.49
N ALA A 1156 5.65 -5.42 4.91
CA ALA A 1156 5.43 -5.96 6.23
C ALA A 1156 6.50 -5.39 7.16
N PRO A 1157 6.24 -4.26 7.85
CA PRO A 1157 6.40 -4.36 9.27
C PRO A 1157 5.50 -5.53 9.70
N ARG A 1158 6.08 -6.69 10.09
CA ARG A 1158 5.35 -7.75 10.83
C ARG A 1158 4.91 -7.27 12.23
N ALA A 1159 4.66 -5.98 12.35
CA ALA A 1159 4.67 -5.14 13.51
C ALA A 1159 3.43 -4.25 13.36
N GLN A 1160 2.28 -4.81 13.74
CA GLN A 1160 1.03 -4.09 13.73
C GLN A 1160 0.88 -3.38 15.10
N PRO A 1161 0.51 -2.08 15.13
CA PRO A 1161 0.23 -1.42 16.39
C PRO A 1161 -0.89 -2.19 17.11
N PRO A 1162 -0.83 -2.30 18.45
CA PRO A 1162 -1.85 -3.03 19.19
C PRO A 1162 -3.24 -2.44 18.92
N GLN A 1163 -4.15 -3.29 18.48
CA GLN A 1163 -5.57 -2.99 18.34
C GLN A 1163 -6.24 -3.08 19.72
N THR A 1164 -7.51 -2.66 19.82
CA THR A 1164 -8.23 -2.69 21.10
C THR A 1164 -9.58 -3.41 20.96
N ILE A 1165 -9.79 -4.42 21.80
CA ILE A 1165 -11.11 -4.97 22.09
C ILE A 1165 -11.75 -4.07 23.16
N LEU A 1166 -12.85 -3.42 22.81
CA LEU A 1166 -13.58 -2.58 23.76
C LEU A 1166 -14.65 -3.42 24.46
N LEU A 1167 -14.51 -3.53 25.79
CA LEU A 1167 -15.57 -3.98 26.69
C LEU A 1167 -16.44 -2.78 27.05
N ALA A 1168 -17.41 -2.48 26.19
CA ALA A 1168 -18.36 -1.41 26.43
C ALA A 1168 -19.34 -1.83 27.54
N VAL A 1169 -19.44 -0.99 28.56
CA VAL A 1169 -20.24 -1.21 29.77
C VAL A 1169 -21.27 -0.09 29.87
N ALA A 1170 -22.55 -0.45 29.78
CA ALA A 1170 -23.63 0.52 29.86
C ALA A 1170 -23.69 1.12 31.27
N PRO A 1171 -23.89 2.45 31.39
CA PRO A 1171 -24.24 3.06 32.66
C PRO A 1171 -25.47 2.37 33.28
N PRO A 1172 -25.63 2.39 34.62
CA PRO A 1172 -26.76 1.75 35.29
C PRO A 1172 -28.11 2.15 34.69
N GLU A 1173 -29.06 1.22 34.65
CA GLU A 1173 -30.44 1.44 34.19
C GLU A 1173 -30.58 1.95 32.73
N ARG A 1174 -29.53 1.81 31.91
CA ARG A 1174 -29.57 2.13 30.48
C ARG A 1174 -29.62 0.87 29.63
N SER A 1175 -30.27 0.96 28.47
CA SER A 1175 -30.20 -0.03 27.39
C SER A 1175 -29.22 0.45 26.31
N TRP A 1176 -28.66 -0.46 25.54
CA TRP A 1176 -27.77 -0.12 24.43
C TRP A 1176 -28.57 0.52 23.29
N THR A 1177 -28.13 1.70 22.86
CA THR A 1177 -28.59 2.37 21.64
C THR A 1177 -27.37 2.74 20.79
N VAL A 1178 -27.57 3.08 19.51
CA VAL A 1178 -26.49 3.55 18.63
C VAL A 1178 -25.80 4.77 19.25
N GLU A 1179 -26.58 5.70 19.81
CA GLU A 1179 -26.09 6.92 20.43
C GLU A 1179 -25.25 6.64 21.68
N LEU A 1180 -25.67 5.68 22.52
CA LEU A 1180 -24.92 5.32 23.72
C LEU A 1180 -23.60 4.61 23.39
N LEU A 1181 -23.60 3.72 22.39
CA LEU A 1181 -22.38 3.06 21.91
C LEU A 1181 -21.43 4.09 21.30
N ALA A 1182 -21.92 4.96 20.41
CA ALA A 1182 -21.12 6.02 19.80
C ALA A 1182 -20.57 6.99 20.86
N ALA A 1183 -21.36 7.37 21.87
CA ALA A 1183 -20.90 8.20 22.98
C ALA A 1183 -19.80 7.50 23.81
N THR A 1184 -19.97 6.21 24.08
CA THR A 1184 -18.97 5.40 24.81
C THR A 1184 -17.63 5.37 24.07
N ILE A 1185 -17.65 5.15 22.74
CA ILE A 1185 -16.44 5.16 21.90
C ILE A 1185 -15.85 6.57 21.84
N ALA A 1186 -16.66 7.59 21.56
CA ALA A 1186 -16.21 8.98 21.45
C ALA A 1186 -15.53 9.48 22.73
N GLU A 1187 -16.17 9.28 23.89
CA GLU A 1187 -15.60 9.69 25.19
C GLU A 1187 -14.33 8.92 25.52
N THR A 1188 -14.26 7.63 25.18
CA THR A 1188 -13.05 6.80 25.37
C THR A 1188 -11.89 7.30 24.52
N VAL A 1189 -12.13 7.59 23.24
CA VAL A 1189 -11.11 8.15 22.33
C VAL A 1189 -10.69 9.55 22.78
N GLU A 1190 -11.63 10.38 23.24
CA GLU A 1190 -11.34 11.71 23.77
C GLU A 1190 -10.38 11.65 24.97
N VAL A 1191 -10.65 10.82 25.98
CA VAL A 1191 -9.76 10.70 27.14
C VAL A 1191 -8.42 10.04 26.79
N ALA A 1192 -8.41 9.12 25.80
CA ALA A 1192 -7.17 8.57 25.27
C ALA A 1192 -6.31 9.63 24.56
N ARG A 1193 -6.93 10.58 23.85
CA ARG A 1193 -6.23 11.72 23.24
C ARG A 1193 -5.74 12.73 24.27
N LEU A 1194 -6.49 12.93 25.36
CA LEU A 1194 -6.05 13.80 26.47
C LEU A 1194 -4.76 13.29 27.12
N ARG A 1195 -4.53 11.97 27.14
CA ARG A 1195 -3.24 11.38 27.55
C ARG A 1195 -2.07 11.84 26.68
N ALA A 1196 -2.32 12.17 25.42
CA ALA A 1196 -1.33 12.73 24.50
C ALA A 1196 -1.21 14.27 24.63
N VAL A 1197 -1.73 14.90 25.68
CA VAL A 1197 -1.45 16.30 26.01
C VAL A 1197 -0.28 16.33 27.01
N GLU A 1198 0.66 17.26 26.81
CA GLU A 1198 1.77 17.44 27.75
C GLU A 1198 1.24 17.77 29.15
N PRO A 1199 1.70 17.08 30.21
CA PRO A 1199 1.30 17.37 31.59
C PRO A 1199 1.46 18.84 31.97
N ALA A 1200 2.42 19.54 31.35
CA ALA A 1200 2.64 20.96 31.56
C ALA A 1200 1.48 21.86 31.09
N ARG A 1201 0.62 21.40 30.17
CA ARG A 1201 -0.54 22.19 29.75
C ARG A 1201 -1.70 22.12 30.73
N PHE A 1202 -1.64 21.22 31.70
CA PHE A 1202 -2.60 21.15 32.81
C PHE A 1202 -2.24 22.10 33.97
N HIS A 1203 -1.14 22.85 33.85
CA HIS A 1203 -0.55 23.68 34.92
C HIS A 1203 -1.46 24.72 35.57
N ASP A 1204 -2.49 25.25 34.88
CA ASP A 1204 -3.39 26.25 35.46
C ASP A 1204 -4.67 25.64 36.06
N GLN A 1205 -4.71 24.31 36.16
CA GLN A 1205 -5.85 23.59 36.69
C GLN A 1205 -5.58 23.17 38.13
N VAL A 1206 -6.62 23.24 38.97
CA VAL A 1206 -6.61 22.87 40.40
C VAL A 1206 -6.30 21.38 40.64
N LEU A 1207 -6.15 20.61 39.57
CA LEU A 1207 -5.76 19.20 39.55
C LEU A 1207 -4.47 19.13 38.74
N PRO A 1208 -3.38 18.64 39.34
CA PRO A 1208 -3.27 17.24 39.78
C PRO A 1208 -3.55 17.01 41.27
N ALA A 1209 -4.12 15.84 41.62
CA ALA A 1209 -4.49 15.46 42.98
C ALA A 1209 -3.29 14.92 43.81
N ILE A 1210 -2.14 15.58 43.73
CA ILE A 1210 -0.92 15.22 44.48
C ILE A 1210 -0.47 16.46 45.26
N TYR A 1211 -0.99 16.58 46.49
CA TYR A 1211 -0.63 17.63 47.43
C TYR A 1211 0.07 16.98 48.61
N LEU A 1212 1.29 17.40 48.89
CA LEU A 1212 2.09 16.87 49.99
C LEU A 1212 2.39 18.02 50.96
N PRO A 1213 2.09 17.85 52.26
CA PRO A 1213 2.45 18.83 53.26
C PRO A 1213 3.98 18.98 53.35
N ASP A 1214 4.43 20.23 53.45
CA ASP A 1214 5.81 20.60 53.76
C ASP A 1214 5.80 21.30 55.13
N ASP A 1215 6.12 20.55 56.17
CA ASP A 1215 6.07 21.00 57.56
C ASP A 1215 7.40 20.72 58.26
N PRO A 1216 8.31 21.72 58.33
CA PRO A 1216 9.60 21.56 59.00
C PRO A 1216 9.47 21.37 60.53
N ALA A 1217 8.31 21.69 61.12
CA ALA A 1217 8.06 21.48 62.54
C ALA A 1217 7.54 20.06 62.85
N GLU A 1218 7.34 19.20 61.83
CA GLU A 1218 6.84 17.82 61.95
C GLU A 1218 5.56 17.70 62.80
N THR A 1219 4.68 18.70 62.73
CA THR A 1219 3.38 18.70 63.42
C THR A 1219 2.36 17.80 62.72
N VAL A 1220 2.51 17.65 61.40
CA VAL A 1220 1.81 16.70 60.54
C VAL A 1220 2.80 15.81 59.81
N ALA A 1221 2.33 14.70 59.24
CA ALA A 1221 3.14 13.93 58.30
C ALA A 1221 3.49 14.82 57.10
N ALA A 1222 4.77 14.92 56.76
CA ALA A 1222 5.25 15.81 55.70
C ALA A 1222 6.37 15.16 54.88
N VAL A 1223 6.60 15.71 53.67
CA VAL A 1223 7.67 15.29 52.76
C VAL A 1223 8.55 16.48 52.43
N ASP A 1224 9.84 16.40 52.78
CA ASP A 1224 10.83 17.40 52.41
C ASP A 1224 11.27 17.22 50.93
N LEU A 1225 10.40 17.65 50.01
CA LEU A 1225 10.70 17.67 48.57
C LEU A 1225 11.60 18.84 48.17
N ARG A 1226 11.64 19.92 48.96
CA ARG A 1226 12.49 21.09 48.66
C ARG A 1226 13.97 20.77 48.75
N ALA A 1227 14.38 19.96 49.72
CA ALA A 1227 15.78 19.52 49.82
C ALA A 1227 16.26 18.70 48.62
N VAL A 1228 15.35 18.18 47.78
CA VAL A 1228 15.66 17.29 46.65
C VAL A 1228 15.17 17.80 45.29
N ALA A 1229 14.56 19.00 45.24
CA ALA A 1229 14.10 19.65 44.01
C ALA A 1229 14.93 20.90 43.69
N VAL A 1230 15.16 21.20 42.40
CA VAL A 1230 15.94 22.37 41.94
C VAL A 1230 15.07 23.26 41.06
N GLN A 1231 15.16 24.59 41.23
CA GLN A 1231 14.48 25.57 40.38
C GLN A 1231 14.93 25.44 38.92
N LEU A 1232 13.96 25.45 37.99
CA LEU A 1232 14.24 25.61 36.57
C LEU A 1232 14.63 27.08 36.32
N PRO A 1233 15.65 27.37 35.48
CA PRO A 1233 15.85 28.74 35.00
C PRO A 1233 14.58 29.18 34.25
N GLU A 1234 14.14 30.42 34.49
CA GLU A 1234 13.03 31.04 33.75
C GLU A 1234 13.38 31.02 32.26
N VAL A 1235 12.79 30.08 31.51
CA VAL A 1235 12.78 30.17 30.05
C VAL A 1235 11.73 31.22 29.75
N ALA A 1236 12.18 32.39 29.29
CA ALA A 1236 11.31 33.48 28.83
C ALA A 1236 10.31 32.94 27.78
N PRO A 1237 9.06 33.45 27.78
CA PRO A 1237 7.94 32.88 27.04
C PRO A 1237 8.15 32.77 25.52
#